data_AF-A0A938P3U5-F1
#
_entry.id   AF-A0A938P3U5-F1
#
_cell.length_a   1.000
_cell.length_b   1.000
_cell.length_c   1.000
_cell.angle_alpha   90.00
_cell.angle_beta   90.00
_cell.angle_gamma   90.00
#
_symmetry.space_group_name_H-M   'P 1'
#
loop_
_entity.id
_entity.type
_entity.pdbx_description
1 polymer ?
#
loop_
_entity_poly.entity_id
_entity_poly.type
_entity_poly.pdbx_seq_one_letter_code
_entity_poly.pdbx_strand_id
1 'polypeptide(L)'
;MTRIYICEGSTNSYKLPCQANENNRAVPNHKDINHAHKMLAVEATKFQLAPRATSWGFNCRTDSQFPYWDPLVKLTEAAKAGEKYGVKICGTTFEDVITVFKVDLIPDYDRSGKIDDDDRTKANAGDKFYFWINDDDDSGIEDDSSAGNQDIPGAVSGWLEFYGRDPDNENDKIDGERDWVDFFPVFVDLKPTLDLIGTNGYKYVLKHTAGAVNAYIATNLGPTDAARHLRDHTYASAHDDATVQNITATGYTLPAAFLNAVKDDGKGVILLEGRSTSTNGNLIIEVQKLDGTPIGSHELPLSLDGVEKMFLHKNLRAASGGTGGRADEDTAPNYPDELCNGKQFIFVHGYNVNYDQARGWEAEIFKRMYWSRSNARFHAVTWQGDEGQLEVLGPILFGAYRTPNYHGNLFNAWQTGTGLREYLTEVSGCGPTYIAAHSLGNIIVSCALMQDAGLATKYFMLNGAIASEAFDSAQYNENMLHSDWIPYESLADLYASEWHSIFGSGDNRADLTWQDRFSAIASKTINFYSSGDEVFDIHLKTQAAEAISWEGYWDVGRKGRYAWAYQEKRKGELFLNGGSADTFSDCAGWRFNNAEPPTGWTEPEWNEWLEFWEYFLIDAATAASITTNELVTKPFFAMGAGDFRNNLFTTNTATANTWLTETNKWRVLAGAIPAMSLAAGRDTIPDVMAGNVDMNTTLKPSSWPNRGGDVEYDWLHSDIRNMAYIYTFGVFDAMVSQGGLDDNP
;
A
#
# COMPACT_ATOMS: atom_id res chain seq x y z
N MET A 1 26.23 19.65 9.12
CA MET A 1 27.59 20.05 9.57
C MET A 1 28.56 18.96 9.13
N THR A 2 29.55 19.24 8.29
CA THR A 2 30.59 18.25 7.96
C THR A 2 31.45 17.99 9.19
N ARG A 3 31.43 16.77 9.73
CA ARG A 3 32.30 16.39 10.86
C ARG A 3 33.74 16.24 10.35
N ILE A 4 34.64 17.09 10.86
CA ILE A 4 36.06 17.10 10.49
C ILE A 4 36.81 16.21 11.48
N TYR A 5 37.36 15.10 10.99
CA TYR A 5 38.19 14.20 11.79
C TYR A 5 39.68 14.56 11.60
N ILE A 6 40.42 14.69 12.70
CA ILE A 6 41.85 15.05 12.72
C ILE A 6 42.63 13.87 13.30
N CYS A 7 43.56 13.29 12.55
CA CYS A 7 44.49 12.28 13.05
C CYS A 7 45.92 12.86 13.10
N GLU A 8 46.54 12.87 14.28
CA GLU A 8 47.97 13.24 14.43
C GLU A 8 48.88 12.10 13.98
N GLY A 9 49.91 12.44 13.20
CA GLY A 9 51.05 11.56 12.95
C GLY A 9 52.23 11.98 13.83
N SER A 10 52.38 11.41 15.02
CA SER A 10 53.52 11.75 15.88
C SER A 10 54.68 10.75 15.73
N THR A 11 55.86 11.28 15.39
CA THR A 11 57.16 10.65 15.67
C THR A 11 57.94 11.53 16.63
N ASN A 12 57.86 11.23 17.94
CA ASN A 12 58.94 11.24 18.93
C ASN A 12 58.44 11.54 20.36
N SER A 13 58.90 10.70 21.28
CA SER A 13 58.65 10.74 22.71
C SER A 13 59.76 11.47 23.44
N TYR A 14 59.43 12.46 24.29
CA TYR A 14 60.31 12.89 25.38
C TYR A 14 59.50 13.23 26.64
N LYS A 15 60.07 12.87 27.79
CA LYS A 15 59.47 12.82 29.13
C LYS A 15 60.24 13.77 30.07
N LEU A 16 59.53 14.31 31.08
CA LEU A 16 59.96 14.89 32.39
C LEU A 16 60.03 16.44 32.52
N PRO A 17 59.92 17.04 33.74
CA PRO A 17 59.15 16.68 34.95
C PRO A 17 58.36 17.86 35.61
N CYS A 18 57.54 17.55 36.62
CA CYS A 18 56.65 18.42 37.42
C CYS A 18 57.31 19.56 38.22
N GLN A 19 56.57 20.67 38.47
CA GLN A 19 56.56 21.41 39.76
C GLN A 19 55.22 22.15 40.00
N ALA A 20 54.71 22.00 41.23
CA ALA A 20 53.47 22.60 41.76
C ALA A 20 53.67 24.03 42.28
N ASN A 21 52.59 24.83 42.34
CA ASN A 21 52.29 25.72 43.47
C ASN A 21 50.93 26.41 43.36
N GLU A 22 50.37 26.64 44.55
CA GLU A 22 49.00 26.99 44.97
C GLU A 22 48.75 28.52 45.02
N ASN A 23 47.48 28.97 44.82
CA ASN A 23 46.71 29.87 45.72
C ASN A 23 45.52 30.62 45.06
N ASN A 24 44.31 30.21 45.45
CA ASN A 24 43.14 30.94 45.98
C ASN A 24 42.61 32.32 45.43
N ARG A 25 41.29 32.27 45.13
CA ARG A 25 40.15 33.14 45.58
C ARG A 25 39.52 34.22 44.67
N ALA A 26 38.22 33.96 44.42
CA ALA A 26 37.02 34.79 44.64
C ALA A 26 36.48 35.74 43.53
N VAL A 27 35.25 35.41 43.11
CA VAL A 27 34.22 36.21 42.39
C VAL A 27 33.52 37.19 43.37
N PRO A 28 32.78 38.27 42.96
CA PRO A 28 31.40 38.13 42.44
C PRO A 28 30.83 39.23 41.47
N ASN A 29 29.81 38.81 40.69
CA ASN A 29 28.55 39.47 40.23
C ASN A 29 28.51 40.81 39.45
N HIS A 30 27.91 40.80 38.24
CA HIS A 30 26.48 41.21 38.02
C HIS A 30 25.98 41.08 36.56
N LYS A 31 24.82 40.41 36.40
CA LYS A 31 23.60 40.67 35.57
C LYS A 31 23.63 40.86 34.03
N ASP A 32 22.89 39.95 33.40
CA ASP A 32 21.86 40.09 32.35
C ASP A 32 22.15 40.87 31.06
N ILE A 33 22.18 40.14 29.93
CA ILE A 33 21.55 40.49 28.64
C ILE A 33 21.27 39.18 27.84
N ASN A 34 20.16 39.23 27.11
CA ASN A 34 19.34 38.13 26.58
C ASN A 34 19.95 37.23 25.48
N HIS A 35 19.36 36.03 25.47
CA HIS A 35 19.37 34.98 24.47
C HIS A 35 19.16 35.43 23.01
N ALA A 36 20.07 34.98 22.14
CA ALA A 36 19.80 34.30 20.86
C ALA A 36 21.11 34.28 20.06
N HIS A 37 21.92 33.23 20.20
CA HIS A 37 22.93 32.79 19.23
C HIS A 37 23.30 31.34 19.62
N LYS A 38 22.73 30.38 18.91
CA LYS A 38 23.12 28.96 18.99
C LYS A 38 23.76 28.58 17.66
N MET A 39 24.79 27.73 17.78
CA MET A 39 25.43 26.88 16.76
C MET A 39 26.60 27.47 15.96
N LEU A 40 27.78 27.40 16.59
CA LEU A 40 29.03 26.93 15.97
C LEU A 40 30.00 26.61 17.12
N ALA A 41 29.81 25.43 17.70
CA ALA A 41 30.76 24.85 18.65
C ALA A 41 31.23 23.53 18.05
N VAL A 42 32.36 23.57 17.35
CA VAL A 42 33.13 22.36 17.06
C VAL A 42 33.63 21.88 18.42
N GLU A 43 33.07 20.76 18.91
CA GLU A 43 33.53 20.08 20.12
C GLU A 43 34.96 19.57 19.91
N ALA A 44 35.94 20.41 20.22
CA ALA A 44 37.33 20.01 20.42
C ALA A 44 37.51 19.39 21.82
N THR A 45 36.72 18.36 22.15
CA THR A 45 36.77 17.66 23.44
C THR A 45 37.84 16.57 23.39
N LYS A 46 39.13 16.96 23.30
CA LYS A 46 40.29 16.19 23.77
C LYS A 46 41.62 16.97 23.64
N PHE A 47 41.65 18.25 24.00
CA PHE A 47 42.90 18.89 24.42
C PHE A 47 42.82 19.19 25.92
N GLN A 48 43.38 18.31 26.74
CA GLN A 48 43.71 18.63 28.14
C GLN A 48 44.88 19.62 28.13
N LEU A 49 44.58 20.92 28.00
CA LEU A 49 45.51 21.97 28.40
C LEU A 49 45.17 22.35 29.84
N ALA A 50 46.09 22.03 30.75
CA ALA A 50 45.99 22.37 32.17
C ALA A 50 45.75 23.88 32.38
N PRO A 51 44.91 24.30 33.33
CA PRO A 51 44.57 25.70 33.49
C PRO A 51 45.67 26.43 34.28
N ARG A 52 46.40 27.32 33.61
CA ARG A 52 47.07 28.45 34.28
C ARG A 52 46.83 29.73 33.48
N ALA A 53 46.15 30.67 34.13
CA ALA A 53 45.95 32.02 33.66
C ALA A 53 47.31 32.72 33.48
N THR A 54 47.61 33.15 32.26
CA THR A 54 48.26 34.45 31.98
C THR A 54 47.83 34.87 30.58
N SER A 55 47.25 36.06 30.50
CA SER A 55 46.85 36.73 29.26
C SER A 55 48.04 36.86 28.31
N TRP A 56 48.00 36.15 27.19
CA TRP A 56 48.77 36.52 26.00
C TRP A 56 47.79 37.15 25.01
N GLY A 57 47.77 38.48 25.01
CA GLY A 57 47.06 39.22 23.97
C GLY A 57 47.68 38.93 22.62
N PHE A 58 46.85 38.51 21.66
CA PHE A 58 47.19 38.53 20.25
C PHE A 58 47.32 40.00 19.80
N ASN A 59 48.50 40.58 19.98
CA ASN A 59 48.88 41.80 19.28
C ASN A 59 49.52 41.41 17.94
N CYS A 60 48.70 41.11 16.94
CA CYS A 60 49.15 41.16 15.56
C CYS A 60 49.29 42.63 15.17
N ARG A 61 50.53 43.06 14.93
CA ARG A 61 50.80 44.34 14.26
C ARG A 61 50.05 44.37 12.94
N THR A 62 49.27 45.43 12.75
CA THR A 62 48.63 45.79 11.49
C THR A 62 49.69 46.29 10.50
N ASP A 63 50.28 45.38 9.71
CA ASP A 63 50.84 45.74 8.40
C ASP A 63 49.82 45.38 7.32
N SER A 64 49.44 46.39 6.55
CA SER A 64 48.27 46.46 5.68
C SER A 64 48.39 45.71 4.34
N GLN A 65 48.94 44.50 4.33
CA GLN A 65 49.14 43.74 3.07
C GLN A 65 48.76 42.25 3.07
N PHE A 66 48.07 41.73 4.09
CA PHE A 66 47.56 40.35 4.04
C PHE A 66 46.04 40.31 4.22
N PRO A 67 45.28 39.70 3.28
CA PRO A 67 43.85 39.51 3.47
C PRO A 67 43.62 38.63 4.71
N TYR A 68 42.54 38.90 5.44
CA TYR A 68 42.14 38.14 6.63
C TYR A 68 42.02 36.64 6.25
N TRP A 69 42.95 35.82 6.75
CA TRP A 69 42.96 34.37 6.53
C TRP A 69 42.05 33.73 7.59
N ASP A 70 40.88 33.22 7.20
CA ASP A 70 40.05 32.40 8.08
C ASP A 70 40.36 30.91 7.85
N PRO A 71 41.08 30.24 8.77
CA PRO A 71 41.46 28.84 8.63
C PRO A 71 40.25 27.89 8.60
N LEU A 72 39.11 28.27 9.19
CA LEU A 72 37.92 27.41 9.31
C LEU A 72 37.21 27.24 7.96
N VAL A 73 37.16 28.29 7.14
CA VAL A 73 36.54 28.23 5.80
C VAL A 73 37.31 27.26 4.89
N LYS A 74 38.65 27.36 4.89
CA LYS A 74 39.51 26.45 4.11
C LYS A 74 39.47 25.02 4.61
N LEU A 75 39.42 24.78 5.92
CA LEU A 75 39.25 23.42 6.47
C LEU A 75 37.90 22.80 6.07
N THR A 76 36.86 23.63 5.93
CA THR A 76 35.52 23.18 5.48
C THR A 76 35.51 22.87 3.99
N GLU A 77 36.16 23.69 3.15
CA GLU A 77 36.35 23.42 1.72
C GLU A 77 37.24 22.18 1.49
N ALA A 78 38.30 22.03 2.29
CA ALA A 78 39.20 20.88 2.30
C ALA A 78 38.47 19.58 2.66
N ALA A 79 37.59 19.62 3.66
CA ALA A 79 36.78 18.48 4.08
C ALA A 79 35.82 18.01 2.97
N LYS A 80 35.29 18.94 2.18
CA LYS A 80 34.45 18.63 1.01
C LYS A 80 35.25 17.99 -0.13
N ALA A 81 36.55 18.28 -0.25
CA ALA A 81 37.41 17.83 -1.35
C ALA A 81 38.34 16.64 -1.01
N GLY A 82 38.50 16.25 0.26
CA GLY A 82 39.41 15.18 0.67
C GLY A 82 40.89 15.54 0.51
N GLU A 83 41.26 16.79 0.78
CA GLU A 83 42.59 17.35 0.51
C GLU A 83 43.49 17.40 1.76
N LYS A 84 44.82 17.28 1.58
CA LYS A 84 45.82 17.47 2.64
C LYS A 84 46.16 18.95 2.81
N TYR A 85 46.06 19.48 4.03
CA TYR A 85 46.46 20.86 4.34
C TYR A 85 47.58 20.91 5.37
N GLY A 86 48.63 21.67 5.06
CA GLY A 86 49.65 22.06 6.04
C GLY A 86 49.23 23.34 6.76
N VAL A 87 49.08 23.28 8.09
CA VAL A 87 48.82 24.47 8.91
C VAL A 87 50.14 24.93 9.51
N LYS A 88 50.57 26.16 9.17
CA LYS A 88 51.80 26.75 9.72
C LYS A 88 51.45 27.65 10.90
N ILE A 89 51.63 27.15 12.12
CA ILE A 89 51.47 27.95 13.34
C ILE A 89 52.81 28.66 13.62
N CYS A 90 52.83 29.99 13.55
CA CYS A 90 54.04 30.78 13.79
C CYS A 90 54.52 30.64 15.25
N GLY A 91 55.70 30.04 15.44
CA GLY A 91 56.43 30.08 16.72
C GLY A 91 57.36 28.89 16.96
N THR A 92 57.05 27.72 16.41
CA THR A 92 57.85 26.50 16.50
C THR A 92 57.48 25.60 15.32
N THR A 93 58.46 25.15 14.54
CA THR A 93 58.25 24.20 13.43
C THR A 93 57.82 22.84 13.96
N PHE A 94 56.52 22.69 14.19
CA PHE A 94 55.82 21.42 14.05
C PHE A 94 55.08 21.51 12.72
N GLU A 95 55.51 20.73 11.72
CA GLU A 95 54.71 20.50 10.51
C GLU A 95 53.77 19.34 10.82
N ASP A 96 52.68 19.60 11.54
CA ASP A 96 51.61 18.62 11.69
C ASP A 96 50.71 18.69 10.46
N VAL A 97 50.65 17.59 9.71
CA VAL A 97 49.73 17.44 8.57
C VAL A 97 48.38 17.01 9.11
N ILE A 98 47.39 17.90 9.04
CA ILE A 98 46.00 17.56 9.34
C ILE A 98 45.41 16.88 8.11
N THR A 99 45.08 15.60 8.24
CA THR A 99 44.36 14.84 7.22
C THR A 99 42.89 14.85 7.58
N VAL A 100 42.09 15.58 6.80
CA VAL A 100 40.62 15.56 6.90
C VAL A 100 40.09 14.60 5.86
N PHE A 101 39.22 13.69 6.26
CA PHE A 101 38.64 12.70 5.37
C PHE A 101 37.13 12.63 5.57
N LYS A 102 36.43 12.36 4.45
CA LYS A 102 34.97 12.42 4.34
C LYS A 102 34.39 11.02 4.50
N VAL A 103 33.48 10.88 5.45
CA VAL A 103 32.78 9.64 5.74
C VAL A 103 31.35 10.05 5.99
N ASP A 104 30.42 9.68 5.10
CA ASP A 104 28.99 9.97 5.26
C ASP A 104 28.15 8.71 5.03
N LEU A 105 26.99 8.65 5.67
CA LEU A 105 25.90 7.72 5.39
C LEU A 105 24.67 8.55 5.02
N ILE A 106 24.13 8.34 3.82
CA ILE A 106 23.06 9.17 3.27
C ILE A 106 21.98 8.26 2.68
N PRO A 107 20.81 8.13 3.31
CA PRO A 107 19.68 7.42 2.72
C PRO A 107 19.01 8.28 1.64
N ASP A 108 18.18 7.65 0.81
CA ASP A 108 17.25 8.34 -0.09
C ASP A 108 16.04 8.84 0.73
N TYR A 109 16.13 10.06 1.28
CA TYR A 109 15.11 10.59 2.19
C TYR A 109 13.81 10.95 1.47
N ASP A 110 13.89 11.40 0.23
CA ASP A 110 12.72 11.82 -0.56
C ASP A 110 12.15 10.70 -1.46
N ARG A 111 12.81 9.53 -1.45
CA ARG A 111 12.46 8.30 -2.17
C ARG A 111 12.43 8.53 -3.68
N SER A 112 13.25 9.47 -4.17
CA SER A 112 13.32 9.81 -5.60
C SER A 112 13.97 8.72 -6.45
N GLY A 113 14.59 7.73 -5.82
CA GLY A 113 15.41 6.71 -6.44
C GLY A 113 16.82 7.17 -6.75
N LYS A 114 17.19 8.36 -6.26
CA LYS A 114 18.52 8.96 -6.34
C LYS A 114 18.88 9.50 -4.97
N ILE A 115 20.16 9.47 -4.65
CA ILE A 115 20.70 10.04 -3.43
C ILE A 115 21.53 11.26 -3.82
N ASP A 116 21.01 12.45 -3.56
CA ASP A 116 21.57 13.70 -4.05
C ASP A 116 21.94 14.71 -2.94
N ASP A 117 22.08 15.99 -3.31
CA ASP A 117 22.50 17.04 -2.39
C ASP A 117 21.41 17.40 -1.37
N ASP A 118 20.13 17.19 -1.67
CA ASP A 118 19.02 17.43 -0.74
C ASP A 118 19.03 16.36 0.35
N ASP A 119 19.23 15.08 -0.01
CA ASP A 119 19.42 13.98 0.94
C ASP A 119 20.65 14.20 1.82
N ARG A 120 21.75 14.64 1.19
CA ARG A 120 22.98 14.96 1.90
C ARG A 120 22.75 16.09 2.90
N THR A 121 21.90 17.06 2.58
CA THR A 121 21.57 18.16 3.48
C THR A 121 20.83 17.66 4.72
N LYS A 122 19.83 16.78 4.54
CA LYS A 122 19.10 16.12 5.63
C LYS A 122 20.00 15.23 6.50
N ALA A 123 20.82 14.37 5.88
CA ALA A 123 21.81 13.56 6.59
C ALA A 123 22.76 14.42 7.44
N ASN A 124 23.24 15.53 6.89
CA ASN A 124 24.12 16.48 7.58
C ASN A 124 23.44 17.26 8.72
N ALA A 125 22.11 17.37 8.70
CA ALA A 125 21.32 17.92 9.79
C ALA A 125 21.11 16.91 10.92
N GLY A 126 21.36 15.62 10.66
CA GLY A 126 21.12 14.52 11.59
C GLY A 126 19.67 14.05 11.60
N ASP A 127 18.96 14.26 10.49
CA ASP A 127 17.57 13.85 10.35
C ASP A 127 17.46 12.32 10.48
N LYS A 128 16.45 11.87 11.22
CA LYS A 128 16.20 10.45 11.43
C LYS A 128 15.53 9.86 10.19
N PHE A 129 16.00 8.71 9.73
CA PHE A 129 15.32 7.93 8.69
C PHE A 129 14.36 6.92 9.33
N TYR A 130 13.13 6.88 8.86
CA TYR A 130 12.05 6.04 9.39
C TYR A 130 11.73 4.94 8.40
N PHE A 131 11.76 3.70 8.85
CA PHE A 131 11.51 2.53 8.02
C PHE A 131 10.89 1.40 8.83
N TRP A 132 10.40 0.36 8.15
CA TRP A 132 9.75 -0.77 8.79
C TRP A 132 10.68 -1.99 8.96
N ILE A 133 10.18 -2.97 9.70
CA ILE A 133 10.79 -4.29 9.85
C ILE A 133 10.22 -5.19 8.75
N ASN A 134 11.07 -5.99 8.11
CA ASN A 134 10.70 -6.99 7.11
C ASN A 134 10.20 -8.27 7.79
N ASP A 135 9.00 -8.21 8.40
CA ASP A 135 8.43 -9.28 9.23
C ASP A 135 7.24 -10.00 8.59
N ASP A 136 7.10 -9.94 7.28
CA ASP A 136 6.27 -10.77 6.43
C ASP A 136 7.09 -11.87 5.70
N ASP A 137 6.45 -12.65 4.84
CA ASP A 137 6.99 -13.85 4.17
C ASP A 137 6.87 -13.68 2.64
N ASP A 138 7.66 -12.76 2.10
CA ASP A 138 7.59 -12.23 0.76
C ASP A 138 8.59 -12.90 -0.19
N SER A 139 8.18 -14.03 -0.76
CA SER A 139 9.02 -14.76 -1.72
C SER A 139 8.54 -14.68 -3.18
N GLY A 140 9.47 -14.91 -4.11
CA GLY A 140 9.17 -15.04 -5.54
C GLY A 140 8.73 -13.73 -6.21
N ILE A 141 7.93 -13.86 -7.29
CA ILE A 141 7.46 -12.73 -8.12
C ILE A 141 6.02 -12.31 -7.81
N GLU A 142 5.24 -13.22 -7.22
CA GLU A 142 3.83 -13.04 -6.89
C GLU A 142 3.48 -13.82 -5.63
N ASP A 143 2.54 -13.31 -4.82
CA ASP A 143 1.95 -14.05 -3.70
C ASP A 143 1.21 -15.28 -4.28
N ASP A 144 1.83 -16.44 -4.13
CA ASP A 144 1.30 -17.74 -4.55
C ASP A 144 0.47 -18.42 -3.45
N SER A 145 0.35 -17.78 -2.28
CA SER A 145 -0.37 -18.35 -1.17
C SER A 145 -1.86 -18.40 -1.50
N SER A 146 -2.40 -19.60 -1.50
CA SER A 146 -3.84 -19.82 -1.69
C SER A 146 -4.70 -19.13 -0.62
N ALA A 147 -4.07 -18.75 0.49
CA ALA A 147 -4.65 -18.07 1.64
C ALA A 147 -4.47 -16.54 1.62
N GLY A 148 -3.58 -15.97 0.81
CA GLY A 148 -3.31 -14.52 0.78
C GLY A 148 -2.77 -13.97 2.11
N ASN A 149 -1.91 -14.75 2.78
CA ASN A 149 -1.47 -14.47 4.15
C ASN A 149 0.04 -14.14 4.27
N GLN A 150 0.81 -14.29 3.19
CA GLN A 150 2.26 -14.04 3.16
C GLN A 150 2.60 -12.63 3.68
N ASP A 151 1.91 -11.61 3.15
CA ASP A 151 2.17 -10.19 3.45
C ASP A 151 1.64 -9.71 4.82
N ILE A 152 1.08 -10.58 5.67
CA ILE A 152 0.54 -10.15 6.96
C ILE A 152 1.71 -9.78 7.89
N PRO A 153 1.83 -8.53 8.38
CA PRO A 153 2.99 -8.18 9.22
C PRO A 153 3.05 -8.98 10.52
N GLY A 154 4.26 -9.23 11.00
CA GLY A 154 4.55 -9.89 12.27
C GLY A 154 4.48 -11.42 12.23
N ALA A 155 4.91 -12.02 11.11
CA ALA A 155 5.23 -13.45 11.05
C ALA A 155 6.32 -13.81 12.07
N VAL A 156 6.30 -15.06 12.55
CA VAL A 156 7.30 -15.59 13.47
C VAL A 156 7.75 -16.96 13.01
N SER A 157 9.06 -17.25 13.04
CA SER A 157 9.54 -18.56 12.59
C SER A 157 9.04 -19.71 13.47
N GLY A 158 8.70 -20.83 12.82
CA GLY A 158 8.55 -22.14 13.45
C GLY A 158 7.12 -22.57 13.77
N TRP A 159 6.99 -23.71 14.47
CA TRP A 159 5.74 -24.49 14.54
C TRP A 159 4.56 -23.83 15.29
N LEU A 160 4.77 -22.65 15.89
CA LEU A 160 3.71 -21.90 16.57
C LEU A 160 3.04 -20.86 15.66
N GLU A 161 3.62 -20.53 14.50
CA GLU A 161 2.98 -19.67 13.52
C GLU A 161 1.82 -20.41 12.87
N PHE A 162 0.62 -19.87 13.04
CA PHE A 162 -0.61 -20.52 12.62
C PHE A 162 -0.69 -20.72 11.10
N TYR A 163 -0.10 -19.80 10.34
CA TYR A 163 -0.06 -19.83 8.88
C TYR A 163 1.21 -20.50 8.31
N GLY A 164 2.14 -20.95 9.17
CA GLY A 164 3.39 -21.58 8.76
C GLY A 164 4.32 -20.66 7.95
N ARG A 165 4.28 -19.36 8.26
CA ARG A 165 5.05 -18.31 7.60
C ARG A 165 6.38 -18.11 8.31
N ASP A 166 7.43 -17.84 7.55
CA ASP A 166 8.75 -17.53 8.09
C ASP A 166 9.09 -16.07 7.73
N PRO A 167 9.39 -15.20 8.73
CA PRO A 167 9.70 -13.80 8.45
C PRO A 167 11.03 -13.64 7.71
N ASP A 168 11.04 -12.85 6.64
CA ASP A 168 12.21 -12.67 5.77
C ASP A 168 13.42 -12.11 6.54
N ASN A 169 13.19 -11.17 7.46
CA ASN A 169 14.28 -10.59 8.25
C ASN A 169 15.06 -11.58 9.13
N GLU A 170 14.54 -12.78 9.39
CA GLU A 170 15.19 -13.75 10.27
C GLU A 170 16.28 -14.55 9.55
N ASN A 171 16.21 -14.65 8.22
CA ASN A 171 17.17 -15.39 7.41
C ASN A 171 18.37 -14.52 6.98
N ASP A 172 19.21 -15.03 6.07
CA ASP A 172 20.45 -14.40 5.61
C ASP A 172 20.52 -14.11 4.11
N LYS A 173 19.36 -13.96 3.45
CA LYS A 173 19.26 -13.68 2.02
C LYS A 173 18.11 -12.72 1.70
N ILE A 174 17.97 -12.42 0.42
CA ILE A 174 16.76 -11.83 -0.17
C ILE A 174 15.89 -13.00 -0.66
N ASP A 175 14.57 -12.91 -0.53
CA ASP A 175 13.65 -14.04 -0.75
C ASP A 175 12.86 -13.97 -2.06
N GLY A 176 13.07 -12.92 -2.86
CA GLY A 176 12.45 -12.82 -4.17
C GLY A 176 12.41 -11.40 -4.70
N GLU A 177 11.61 -11.21 -5.75
CA GLU A 177 11.32 -9.88 -6.25
C GLU A 177 10.31 -9.11 -5.38
N ARG A 178 9.47 -9.82 -4.62
CA ARG A 178 8.51 -9.24 -3.67
C ARG A 178 9.19 -8.57 -2.48
N ASP A 179 10.17 -9.27 -1.90
CA ASP A 179 11.00 -8.83 -0.78
C ASP A 179 11.69 -7.47 -0.99
N TRP A 180 12.00 -7.08 -2.24
CA TRP A 180 12.69 -5.81 -2.50
C TRP A 180 11.97 -4.56 -1.98
N VAL A 181 10.65 -4.63 -1.78
CA VAL A 181 9.88 -3.51 -1.20
C VAL A 181 10.32 -3.23 0.24
N ASP A 182 10.91 -4.19 0.94
CA ASP A 182 11.37 -4.09 2.33
C ASP A 182 12.84 -3.65 2.47
N PHE A 183 13.47 -3.25 1.36
CA PHE A 183 14.83 -2.72 1.35
C PHE A 183 14.87 -1.22 1.07
N PHE A 184 15.76 -0.50 1.77
CA PHE A 184 16.03 0.92 1.51
C PHE A 184 17.51 1.18 1.21
N PRO A 185 17.82 2.11 0.27
CA PRO A 185 19.19 2.39 -0.11
C PRO A 185 19.89 3.39 0.82
N VAL A 186 21.17 3.14 1.11
CA VAL A 186 22.06 4.07 1.82
C VAL A 186 23.36 4.23 1.05
N PHE A 187 23.73 5.46 0.71
CA PHE A 187 25.02 5.78 0.12
C PHE A 187 26.10 5.87 1.19
N VAL A 188 27.10 4.99 1.09
CA VAL A 188 28.31 4.96 1.90
C VAL A 188 29.39 5.77 1.20
N ASP A 189 29.41 7.08 1.43
CA ASP A 189 30.28 8.02 0.71
C ASP A 189 31.71 7.99 1.27
N LEU A 190 32.52 7.07 0.73
CA LEU A 190 33.90 6.83 1.16
C LEU A 190 34.94 7.17 0.10
N LYS A 191 34.55 7.51 -1.14
CA LYS A 191 35.50 7.68 -2.25
C LYS A 191 36.63 8.67 -1.92
N PRO A 192 36.37 9.89 -1.38
CA PRO A 192 37.45 10.81 -1.04
C PRO A 192 38.41 10.26 0.03
N THR A 193 37.88 9.49 0.98
CA THR A 193 38.70 8.82 2.01
C THR A 193 39.56 7.70 1.41
N LEU A 194 38.99 6.88 0.53
CA LEU A 194 39.70 5.80 -0.16
C LEU A 194 40.78 6.33 -1.13
N ASP A 195 40.57 7.49 -1.74
CA ASP A 195 41.59 8.17 -2.55
C ASP A 195 42.74 8.70 -1.69
N LEU A 196 42.45 9.13 -0.46
CA LEU A 196 43.41 9.78 0.43
C LEU A 196 44.30 8.81 1.22
N ILE A 197 43.70 7.81 1.85
CA ILE A 197 44.39 6.86 2.75
C ILE A 197 44.33 5.41 2.26
N GLY A 198 43.46 5.11 1.28
CA GLY A 198 43.29 3.77 0.74
C GLY A 198 42.85 2.73 1.79
N THR A 199 43.13 1.47 1.51
CA THR A 199 42.81 0.33 2.37
C THR A 199 44.02 -0.24 3.10
N ASN A 200 45.23 0.21 2.75
CA ASN A 200 46.46 -0.32 3.33
C ASN A 200 46.67 0.25 4.74
N GLY A 201 46.61 -0.62 5.76
CA GLY A 201 46.72 -0.19 7.16
C GLY A 201 45.39 0.25 7.81
N TYR A 202 44.27 0.16 7.09
CA TYR A 202 42.96 0.58 7.55
C TYR A 202 41.88 -0.45 7.24
N LYS A 203 40.80 -0.44 8.03
CA LYS A 203 39.57 -1.19 7.80
C LYS A 203 38.38 -0.24 7.89
N TYR A 204 37.34 -0.54 7.12
CA TYR A 204 36.10 0.22 7.05
C TYR A 204 35.00 -0.66 7.60
N VAL A 205 34.35 -0.25 8.68
CA VAL A 205 33.48 -1.11 9.48
C VAL A 205 32.10 -0.49 9.59
N LEU A 206 31.09 -1.20 9.08
CA LEU A 206 29.67 -0.84 9.22
C LEU A 206 29.13 -1.46 10.50
N LYS A 207 28.35 -0.71 11.28
CA LYS A 207 27.82 -1.09 12.59
C LYS A 207 26.39 -0.61 12.73
N HIS A 208 25.62 -1.27 13.56
CA HIS A 208 24.34 -0.75 14.05
C HIS A 208 24.29 -0.91 15.56
N THR A 209 23.89 0.13 16.28
CA THR A 209 23.94 0.16 17.76
C THR A 209 23.16 -0.98 18.42
N ALA A 210 22.04 -1.38 17.83
CA ALA A 210 21.18 -2.45 18.32
C ALA A 210 21.24 -3.76 17.53
N GLY A 211 21.99 -3.82 16.42
CA GLY A 211 21.96 -4.99 15.54
C GLY A 211 20.66 -5.19 14.73
N ALA A 212 19.94 -4.09 14.47
CA ALA A 212 18.55 -4.12 14.03
C ALA A 212 18.36 -4.03 12.51
N VAL A 213 19.43 -4.23 11.72
CA VAL A 213 19.36 -4.23 10.26
C VAL A 213 20.15 -5.40 9.68
N ASN A 214 19.69 -5.92 8.55
CA ASN A 214 20.53 -6.71 7.64
C ASN A 214 20.94 -5.82 6.46
N ALA A 215 22.09 -6.12 5.85
CA ALA A 215 22.63 -5.34 4.75
C ALA A 215 23.05 -6.21 3.58
N TYR A 216 22.54 -5.88 2.40
CA TYR A 216 23.09 -6.31 1.13
C TYR A 216 24.15 -5.31 0.66
N ILE A 217 25.43 -5.72 0.70
CA ILE A 217 26.57 -4.85 0.43
C ILE A 217 27.01 -4.90 -1.04
N ALA A 218 26.88 -6.04 -1.70
CA ALA A 218 27.43 -6.27 -3.05
C ALA A 218 26.50 -5.78 -4.18
N THR A 219 25.82 -4.65 -3.96
CA THR A 219 24.74 -4.14 -4.84
C THR A 219 25.23 -3.68 -6.22
N ASN A 220 26.48 -3.21 -6.31
CA ASN A 220 26.97 -2.49 -7.49
C ASN A 220 26.10 -1.27 -7.91
N LEU A 221 25.43 -0.65 -6.94
CA LEU A 221 24.60 0.55 -7.11
C LEU A 221 25.36 1.82 -6.73
N GLY A 222 25.03 2.91 -7.43
CA GLY A 222 25.54 4.25 -7.18
C GLY A 222 24.39 5.20 -6.78
N PRO A 223 24.73 6.42 -6.34
CA PRO A 223 23.73 7.39 -5.89
C PRO A 223 22.72 7.80 -6.97
N THR A 224 23.04 7.67 -8.26
CA THR A 224 22.13 8.05 -9.35
C THR A 224 21.16 6.95 -9.77
N ASP A 225 21.35 5.73 -9.27
CA ASP A 225 20.59 4.53 -9.65
C ASP A 225 20.19 3.68 -8.42
N ALA A 226 19.93 4.34 -7.29
CA ALA A 226 19.70 3.70 -5.98
C ALA A 226 18.43 2.83 -5.94
N ALA A 227 17.36 3.21 -6.66
CA ALA A 227 16.10 2.47 -6.69
C ALA A 227 16.02 1.35 -7.75
N ARG A 228 17.14 0.91 -8.35
CA ARG A 228 17.10 -0.18 -9.34
C ARG A 228 16.50 -1.48 -8.79
N HIS A 229 16.67 -1.77 -7.50
CA HIS A 229 16.03 -2.91 -6.84
C HIS A 229 14.49 -2.88 -6.90
N LEU A 230 13.87 -1.69 -6.95
CA LEU A 230 12.41 -1.53 -7.01
C LEU A 230 11.88 -1.32 -8.44
N ARG A 231 12.74 -0.98 -9.41
CA ARG A 231 12.30 -0.43 -10.71
C ARG A 231 12.99 -1.04 -11.94
N ASP A 232 14.00 -1.88 -11.75
CA ASP A 232 14.73 -2.58 -12.83
C ASP A 232 14.66 -4.09 -12.63
N HIS A 233 13.75 -4.73 -13.35
CA HIS A 233 13.52 -6.17 -13.26
C HIS A 233 14.81 -6.97 -13.48
N THR A 234 15.66 -6.57 -14.43
CA THR A 234 16.93 -7.29 -14.68
C THR A 234 17.86 -7.23 -13.48
N TYR A 235 17.84 -6.12 -12.73
CA TYR A 235 18.60 -6.02 -11.50
C TYR A 235 17.99 -6.87 -10.40
N ALA A 236 16.67 -6.76 -10.16
CA ALA A 236 15.98 -7.46 -9.09
C ALA A 236 16.14 -8.98 -9.20
N SER A 237 15.80 -9.58 -10.35
CA SER A 237 15.90 -11.04 -10.55
C SER A 237 17.33 -11.57 -10.57
N ALA A 238 18.34 -10.71 -10.79
CA ALA A 238 19.73 -11.13 -10.74
C ALA A 238 20.28 -11.25 -9.31
N HIS A 239 19.53 -10.78 -8.32
CA HIS A 239 19.95 -10.68 -6.92
C HIS A 239 18.89 -11.17 -5.92
N ASP A 240 17.87 -11.88 -6.39
CA ASP A 240 16.70 -12.35 -5.62
C ASP A 240 16.98 -13.51 -4.63
N ASP A 241 18.25 -13.93 -4.51
CA ASP A 241 18.77 -14.88 -3.52
C ASP A 241 20.11 -14.39 -2.94
N ALA A 242 20.38 -13.08 -3.05
CA ALA A 242 21.66 -12.52 -2.65
C ALA A 242 21.78 -12.50 -1.12
N THR A 243 22.95 -12.89 -0.61
CA THR A 243 23.20 -12.95 0.83
C THR A 243 23.20 -11.56 1.48
N VAL A 244 22.43 -11.42 2.55
CA VAL A 244 22.45 -10.24 3.44
C VAL A 244 23.30 -10.52 4.69
N GLN A 245 23.77 -9.46 5.34
CA GLN A 245 24.60 -9.57 6.54
C GLN A 245 23.97 -8.81 7.70
N ASN A 246 23.72 -9.48 8.82
CA ASN A 246 23.28 -8.79 10.02
C ASN A 246 24.36 -7.85 10.54
N ILE A 247 24.04 -6.56 10.63
CA ILE A 247 24.99 -5.52 11.03
C ILE A 247 24.83 -5.28 12.53
N THR A 248 25.70 -5.87 13.34
CA THR A 248 25.63 -5.76 14.80
C THR A 248 26.45 -4.60 15.37
N ALA A 249 26.41 -4.42 16.68
CA ALA A 249 27.26 -3.46 17.38
C ALA A 249 28.77 -3.81 17.32
N THR A 250 29.12 -5.08 17.09
CA THR A 250 30.53 -5.48 16.89
C THR A 250 31.04 -5.00 15.53
N GLY A 251 30.15 -4.89 14.55
CA GLY A 251 30.40 -4.39 13.22
C GLY A 251 30.84 -5.44 12.21
N TYR A 252 30.60 -5.12 10.94
CA TYR A 252 30.96 -5.88 9.77
C TYR A 252 32.02 -5.11 8.97
N THR A 253 33.14 -5.76 8.67
CA THR A 253 34.21 -5.12 7.88
C THR A 253 33.84 -5.17 6.40
N LEU A 254 33.74 -4.00 5.76
CA LEU A 254 33.35 -3.88 4.36
C LEU A 254 34.34 -4.62 3.45
N PRO A 255 33.86 -5.44 2.48
CA PRO A 255 34.73 -6.22 1.61
C PRO A 255 35.57 -5.34 0.69
N ALA A 256 36.77 -5.81 0.35
CA ALA A 256 37.66 -5.11 -0.59
C ALA A 256 37.00 -4.88 -1.97
N ALA A 257 36.17 -5.82 -2.44
CA ALA A 257 35.44 -5.67 -3.70
C ALA A 257 34.50 -4.46 -3.68
N PHE A 258 33.74 -4.27 -2.60
CA PHE A 258 32.88 -3.10 -2.43
C PHE A 258 33.69 -1.81 -2.37
N LEU A 259 34.75 -1.77 -1.59
CA LEU A 259 35.60 -0.57 -1.48
C LEU A 259 36.28 -0.21 -2.82
N ASN A 260 36.66 -1.19 -3.63
CA ASN A 260 37.17 -0.95 -4.97
C ASN A 260 36.06 -0.38 -5.88
N ALA A 261 34.85 -0.94 -5.85
CA ALA A 261 33.72 -0.43 -6.64
C ALA A 261 33.34 1.02 -6.26
N VAL A 262 33.40 1.38 -4.96
CA VAL A 262 33.26 2.77 -4.49
C VAL A 262 34.32 3.67 -5.11
N LYS A 263 35.58 3.22 -5.09
CA LYS A 263 36.74 4.03 -5.51
C LYS A 263 36.81 4.20 -7.03
N ASP A 264 36.65 3.10 -7.76
CA ASP A 264 36.94 3.03 -9.18
C ASP A 264 35.70 3.36 -10.03
N ASP A 265 34.50 2.99 -9.55
CA ASP A 265 33.24 3.07 -10.31
C ASP A 265 32.17 3.97 -9.66
N GLY A 266 32.41 4.49 -8.45
CA GLY A 266 31.43 5.31 -7.71
C GLY A 266 30.24 4.52 -7.16
N LYS A 267 30.37 3.19 -7.05
CA LYS A 267 29.30 2.26 -6.65
C LYS A 267 29.31 2.00 -5.15
N GLY A 268 28.81 2.97 -4.39
CA GLY A 268 28.83 2.96 -2.92
C GLY A 268 27.49 2.85 -2.23
N VAL A 269 26.41 2.51 -2.94
CA VAL A 269 25.10 2.31 -2.31
C VAL A 269 24.99 0.89 -1.76
N ILE A 270 24.51 0.75 -0.53
CA ILE A 270 24.11 -0.54 0.05
C ILE A 270 22.59 -0.57 0.22
N LEU A 271 21.99 -1.75 0.26
CA LEU A 271 20.56 -1.92 0.55
C LEU A 271 20.41 -2.51 1.96
N LEU A 272 19.50 -1.97 2.74
CA LEU A 272 19.25 -2.36 4.13
C LEU A 272 17.79 -2.76 4.31
N GLU A 273 17.54 -3.76 5.13
CA GLU A 273 16.20 -4.11 5.61
C GLU A 273 16.16 -4.04 7.16
N GLY A 274 14.97 -3.81 7.70
CA GLY A 274 14.77 -3.78 9.15
C GLY A 274 14.65 -5.18 9.74
N ARG A 275 15.52 -5.51 10.71
CA ARG A 275 15.54 -6.83 11.38
C ARG A 275 14.74 -6.91 12.68
N SER A 276 14.71 -5.81 13.42
CA SER A 276 14.06 -5.79 14.74
C SER A 276 13.78 -4.36 15.17
N THR A 277 12.90 -4.18 16.15
CA THR A 277 12.55 -2.84 16.63
C THR A 277 13.77 -2.08 17.17
N SER A 278 14.00 -0.88 16.64
CA SER A 278 15.01 0.06 17.12
C SER A 278 14.64 1.50 16.76
N THR A 279 13.92 2.18 17.66
CA THR A 279 13.41 3.55 17.40
C THR A 279 14.42 4.67 17.69
N ASN A 280 15.58 4.31 18.25
CA ASN A 280 16.70 5.22 18.55
C ASN A 280 18.06 4.60 18.19
N GLY A 281 18.05 3.69 17.21
CA GLY A 281 19.26 3.03 16.71
C GLY A 281 20.05 3.95 15.78
N ASN A 282 21.37 3.76 15.68
CA ASN A 282 22.19 4.46 14.69
C ASN A 282 22.90 3.41 13.83
N LEU A 283 22.83 3.58 12.51
CA LEU A 283 23.77 2.98 11.57
C LEU A 283 25.05 3.80 11.59
N ILE A 284 26.20 3.13 11.70
CA ILE A 284 27.49 3.78 11.89
C ILE A 284 28.49 3.21 10.90
N ILE A 285 29.18 4.06 10.18
CA ILE A 285 30.37 3.71 9.42
C ILE A 285 31.59 4.22 10.20
N GLU A 286 32.58 3.36 10.41
CA GLU A 286 33.84 3.72 11.06
C GLU A 286 35.03 3.37 10.17
N VAL A 287 35.98 4.30 10.07
CA VAL A 287 37.30 4.03 9.53
C VAL A 287 38.21 3.76 10.71
N GLN A 288 38.82 2.58 10.75
CA GLN A 288 39.70 2.15 11.84
C GLN A 288 41.08 1.80 11.29
N LYS A 289 42.12 1.99 12.12
CA LYS A 289 43.42 1.34 11.89
C LYS A 289 43.27 -0.19 12.03
N LEU A 290 44.24 -0.95 11.53
CA LEU A 290 44.22 -2.43 11.66
C LEU A 290 44.15 -2.91 13.12
N ASP A 291 44.67 -2.12 14.07
CA ASP A 291 44.58 -2.41 15.51
C ASP A 291 43.18 -2.15 16.12
N GLY A 292 42.22 -1.66 15.34
CA GLY A 292 40.86 -1.35 15.76
C GLY A 292 40.64 0.08 16.24
N THR A 293 41.67 0.94 16.27
CA THR A 293 41.52 2.33 16.68
C THR A 293 40.68 3.11 15.65
N PRO A 294 39.50 3.65 16.00
CA PRO A 294 38.72 4.47 15.09
C PRO A 294 39.44 5.81 14.86
N ILE A 295 39.51 6.22 13.60
CA ILE A 295 40.08 7.50 13.18
C ILE A 295 39.02 8.45 12.61
N GLY A 296 37.89 7.94 12.15
CA GLY A 296 36.72 8.74 11.76
C GLY A 296 35.45 7.90 11.68
N SER A 297 34.30 8.56 11.79
CA SER A 297 33.00 7.89 11.80
C SER A 297 31.89 8.77 11.22
N HIS A 298 30.74 8.18 10.92
CA HIS A 298 29.50 8.91 10.69
C HIS A 298 28.33 8.08 11.20
N GLU A 299 27.29 8.76 11.70
CA GLU A 299 26.10 8.11 12.24
C GLU A 299 24.88 8.57 11.45
N LEU A 300 24.05 7.62 11.06
CA LEU A 300 22.72 7.84 10.51
C LEU A 300 21.70 7.35 11.55
N PRO A 301 20.91 8.23 12.17
CA PRO A 301 19.85 7.83 13.08
C PRO A 301 18.72 7.12 12.33
N LEU A 302 18.30 5.96 12.84
CA LEU A 302 17.22 5.15 12.30
C LEU A 302 16.07 5.00 13.31
N SER A 303 14.84 4.91 12.81
CA SER A 303 13.68 4.39 13.53
C SER A 303 13.14 3.18 12.79
N LEU A 304 13.22 2.01 13.41
CA LEU A 304 12.71 0.74 12.88
C LEU A 304 11.64 0.20 13.82
N ASP A 305 10.45 -0.08 13.29
CA ASP A 305 9.32 -0.69 13.99
C ASP A 305 8.41 -1.39 12.97
N GLY A 306 7.39 -2.13 13.41
CA GLY A 306 6.46 -2.79 12.49
C GLY A 306 5.77 -1.80 11.54
N VAL A 307 5.53 -2.20 10.29
CA VAL A 307 4.94 -1.33 9.24
C VAL A 307 3.59 -0.74 9.66
N GLU A 308 2.81 -1.49 10.44
CA GLU A 308 1.54 -1.05 11.01
C GLU A 308 1.64 0.15 11.97
N LYS A 309 2.85 0.50 12.43
CA LYS A 309 3.14 1.71 13.22
C LYS A 309 3.46 2.94 12.37
N MET A 310 3.43 2.82 11.05
CA MET A 310 3.70 3.90 10.10
C MET A 310 2.42 4.47 9.45
N PHE A 311 1.26 3.93 9.77
CA PHE A 311 -0.03 4.42 9.28
C PHE A 311 -1.15 4.35 10.31
N LEU A 312 -2.22 5.12 10.07
CA LEU A 312 -3.43 5.14 10.88
C LEU A 312 -4.37 4.01 10.43
N HIS A 313 -5.19 3.49 11.34
CA HIS A 313 -6.12 2.41 11.03
C HIS A 313 -7.52 2.70 11.58
N LYS A 314 -8.55 2.36 10.79
CA LYS A 314 -9.96 2.45 11.16
C LYS A 314 -10.66 1.11 10.94
N ASN A 315 -11.22 0.55 12.01
CA ASN A 315 -12.00 -0.69 11.95
C ASN A 315 -13.49 -0.39 11.83
N LEU A 316 -14.08 -0.71 10.68
CA LEU A 316 -15.50 -0.53 10.40
C LEU A 316 -16.27 -1.86 10.33
N ARG A 317 -15.70 -2.98 10.79
CA ARG A 317 -16.39 -4.30 10.74
C ARG A 317 -17.71 -4.29 11.50
N ALA A 318 -17.76 -3.61 12.64
CA ALA A 318 -18.97 -3.50 13.44
C ALA A 318 -20.13 -2.77 12.74
N ALA A 319 -19.86 -1.99 11.68
CA ALA A 319 -20.88 -1.26 10.93
C ALA A 319 -21.90 -2.18 10.22
N SER A 320 -21.51 -3.43 9.93
CA SER A 320 -22.38 -4.46 9.37
C SER A 320 -22.55 -5.67 10.31
N GLY A 321 -22.28 -5.49 11.61
CA GLY A 321 -22.38 -6.57 12.61
C GLY A 321 -21.18 -7.52 12.67
N GLY A 322 -20.12 -7.21 11.93
CA GLY A 322 -18.85 -7.92 11.97
C GLY A 322 -18.10 -7.77 13.31
N THR A 323 -17.16 -8.68 13.56
CA THR A 323 -16.29 -8.66 14.75
C THR A 323 -14.83 -8.88 14.38
N GLY A 324 -13.92 -8.66 15.34
CA GLY A 324 -12.49 -8.86 15.16
C GLY A 324 -11.77 -7.70 14.49
N GLY A 325 -10.51 -7.94 14.12
CA GLY A 325 -9.61 -6.98 13.48
C GLY A 325 -8.86 -6.07 14.43
N ARG A 326 -7.88 -5.37 13.84
CA ARG A 326 -7.04 -4.41 14.54
C ARG A 326 -7.92 -3.27 15.09
N ALA A 327 -7.56 -2.73 16.25
CA ALA A 327 -8.28 -1.60 16.84
C ALA A 327 -8.08 -0.32 16.01
N ASP A 328 -8.94 0.67 16.22
CA ASP A 328 -8.71 2.02 15.70
C ASP A 328 -7.39 2.56 16.25
N GLU A 329 -6.58 3.15 15.37
CA GLU A 329 -5.27 3.74 15.68
C GLU A 329 -5.16 5.10 15.00
N ASP A 330 -5.25 6.16 15.80
CA ASP A 330 -5.24 7.56 15.33
C ASP A 330 -3.82 8.14 15.24
N THR A 331 -2.78 7.33 15.43
CA THR A 331 -1.38 7.76 15.42
C THR A 331 -0.46 6.78 14.68
N ALA A 332 0.56 7.32 14.01
CA ALA A 332 1.63 6.56 13.37
C ALA A 332 2.98 6.84 14.06
N PRO A 333 3.30 6.20 15.19
CA PRO A 333 4.47 6.55 16.00
C PRO A 333 5.82 6.32 15.29
N ASN A 334 5.86 5.50 14.24
CA ASN A 334 7.06 5.26 13.42
C ASN A 334 7.01 5.97 12.06
N TYR A 335 6.07 6.89 11.84
CA TYR A 335 6.06 7.78 10.68
C TYR A 335 5.39 9.10 11.06
N PRO A 336 6.14 10.01 11.69
CA PRO A 336 5.55 11.16 12.36
C PRO A 336 4.98 12.19 11.37
N ASP A 337 4.00 12.95 11.87
CA ASP A 337 3.21 13.91 11.10
C ASP A 337 4.07 14.96 10.35
N GLU A 338 5.25 15.31 10.86
CA GLU A 338 6.17 16.27 10.23
C GLU A 338 6.77 15.77 8.91
N LEU A 339 6.68 14.45 8.64
CA LEU A 339 7.05 13.88 7.35
C LEU A 339 5.90 13.94 6.33
N CYS A 340 4.70 14.35 6.76
CA CYS A 340 3.50 14.34 5.93
C CYS A 340 3.13 15.73 5.42
N ASN A 341 2.65 15.83 4.18
CA ASN A 341 2.31 17.09 3.50
C ASN A 341 0.90 17.63 3.80
N GLY A 342 0.26 17.14 4.87
CA GLY A 342 -1.09 17.53 5.28
C GLY A 342 -2.24 16.93 4.45
N LYS A 343 -1.97 16.23 3.35
CA LYS A 343 -2.99 15.46 2.60
C LYS A 343 -3.28 14.13 3.30
N GLN A 344 -4.50 13.64 3.12
CA GLN A 344 -4.96 12.37 3.68
C GLN A 344 -5.18 11.38 2.53
N PHE A 345 -4.65 10.16 2.63
CA PHE A 345 -4.87 9.09 1.67
C PHE A 345 -5.50 7.89 2.38
N ILE A 346 -6.75 7.56 2.03
CA ILE A 346 -7.53 6.49 2.63
C ILE A 346 -7.51 5.30 1.68
N PHE A 347 -7.28 4.10 2.19
CA PHE A 347 -7.39 2.85 1.42
C PHE A 347 -8.43 1.91 2.05
N VAL A 348 -9.29 1.33 1.20
CA VAL A 348 -10.32 0.34 1.58
C VAL A 348 -10.12 -0.95 0.78
N HIS A 349 -9.90 -2.07 1.47
CA HIS A 349 -9.70 -3.38 0.84
C HIS A 349 -10.98 -3.96 0.22
N GLY A 350 -10.83 -5.04 -0.57
CA GLY A 350 -11.91 -5.70 -1.31
C GLY A 350 -12.67 -6.81 -0.56
N TYR A 351 -13.33 -7.66 -1.35
CA TYR A 351 -14.08 -8.85 -0.93
C TYR A 351 -13.17 -10.06 -0.69
N ASN A 352 -13.62 -11.03 0.13
CA ASN A 352 -12.88 -12.23 0.49
C ASN A 352 -11.56 -11.91 1.22
N VAL A 353 -11.60 -10.86 2.04
CA VAL A 353 -10.50 -10.38 2.88
C VAL A 353 -11.01 -10.32 4.32
N ASN A 354 -10.53 -11.22 5.16
CA ASN A 354 -10.79 -11.19 6.60
C ASN A 354 -9.92 -10.16 7.30
N TYR A 355 -10.14 -9.99 8.60
CA TYR A 355 -9.48 -8.94 9.36
C TYR A 355 -7.96 -9.11 9.53
N ASP A 356 -7.41 -10.33 9.37
CA ASP A 356 -5.96 -10.56 9.38
C ASP A 356 -5.39 -10.31 7.98
N GLN A 357 -6.04 -10.82 6.94
CA GLN A 357 -5.70 -10.55 5.54
C GLN A 357 -5.75 -9.05 5.20
N ALA A 358 -6.67 -8.31 5.82
CA ALA A 358 -6.77 -6.86 5.68
C ALA A 358 -5.46 -6.17 6.09
N ARG A 359 -4.78 -6.64 7.15
CA ARG A 359 -3.49 -6.09 7.58
C ARG A 359 -2.43 -6.20 6.48
N GLY A 360 -2.37 -7.33 5.78
CA GLY A 360 -1.45 -7.51 4.66
C GLY A 360 -1.77 -6.62 3.46
N TRP A 361 -3.05 -6.51 3.08
CA TRP A 361 -3.49 -5.57 2.05
C TRP A 361 -3.14 -4.11 2.40
N GLU A 362 -3.37 -3.71 3.64
CA GLU A 362 -3.13 -2.35 4.13
C GLU A 362 -1.63 -2.04 4.18
N ALA A 363 -0.82 -2.98 4.68
CA ALA A 363 0.63 -2.87 4.71
C ALA A 363 1.21 -2.73 3.30
N GLU A 364 0.84 -3.61 2.37
CA GLU A 364 1.37 -3.58 1.01
C GLU A 364 1.03 -2.29 0.27
N ILE A 365 -0.22 -1.84 0.34
CA ILE A 365 -0.60 -0.60 -0.30
C ILE A 365 0.12 0.59 0.34
N PHE A 366 0.34 0.58 1.66
CA PHE A 366 1.18 1.59 2.32
C PHE A 366 2.63 1.55 1.79
N LYS A 367 3.30 0.40 1.82
CA LYS A 367 4.70 0.23 1.37
C LYS A 367 4.88 0.74 -0.07
N ARG A 368 3.93 0.41 -0.95
CA ARG A 368 3.96 0.78 -2.38
C ARG A 368 3.69 2.28 -2.60
N MET A 369 2.74 2.86 -1.87
CA MET A 369 2.54 4.32 -1.86
C MET A 369 3.75 5.06 -1.30
N TYR A 370 4.40 4.50 -0.27
CA TYR A 370 5.63 5.03 0.29
C TYR A 370 6.74 5.06 -0.77
N TRP A 371 7.01 3.95 -1.45
CA TRP A 371 8.03 3.90 -2.50
C TRP A 371 7.67 4.64 -3.80
N SER A 372 6.40 4.97 -3.98
CA SER A 372 5.91 5.90 -5.00
C SER A 372 5.95 7.36 -4.54
N ARG A 373 6.65 7.66 -3.44
CA ARG A 373 6.91 9.01 -2.91
C ARG A 373 5.73 9.71 -2.27
N SER A 374 4.66 9.00 -1.92
CA SER A 374 3.55 9.62 -1.18
C SER A 374 4.01 10.14 0.18
N ASN A 375 3.80 11.44 0.41
CA ASN A 375 3.93 12.11 1.70
C ASN A 375 2.54 12.37 2.33
N ALA A 376 1.47 11.79 1.80
CA ALA A 376 0.15 11.88 2.44
C ALA A 376 0.10 11.01 3.70
N ARG A 377 -0.70 11.42 4.69
CA ARG A 377 -1.03 10.54 5.83
C ARG A 377 -1.86 9.38 5.33
N PHE A 378 -1.40 8.15 5.59
CA PHE A 378 -2.09 6.95 5.15
C PHE A 378 -3.08 6.47 6.21
N HIS A 379 -4.30 6.16 5.78
CA HIS A 379 -5.38 5.62 6.59
C HIS A 379 -5.85 4.30 6.00
N ALA A 380 -5.60 3.23 6.73
CA ALA A 380 -6.07 1.89 6.44
C ALA A 380 -7.49 1.69 6.97
N VAL A 381 -8.38 1.06 6.19
CA VAL A 381 -9.76 0.79 6.60
C VAL A 381 -10.10 -0.68 6.41
N THR A 382 -10.38 -1.35 7.54
CA THR A 382 -10.87 -2.73 7.56
C THR A 382 -12.40 -2.78 7.67
N TRP A 383 -13.04 -3.69 6.93
CA TRP A 383 -14.49 -3.95 6.97
C TRP A 383 -14.83 -5.45 6.84
N GLN A 384 -16.11 -5.80 6.99
CA GLN A 384 -16.58 -7.21 6.98
C GLN A 384 -16.87 -7.69 5.54
N GLY A 385 -15.81 -7.94 4.78
CA GLY A 385 -15.86 -8.45 3.40
C GLY A 385 -15.72 -9.98 3.26
N ASP A 386 -15.72 -10.69 4.38
CA ASP A 386 -15.41 -12.10 4.56
C ASP A 386 -16.52 -12.90 5.26
N GLU A 387 -17.75 -12.40 5.32
CA GLU A 387 -18.86 -13.14 5.93
C GLU A 387 -19.10 -14.47 5.20
N GLY A 388 -18.98 -15.58 5.93
CA GLY A 388 -19.07 -16.92 5.36
C GLY A 388 -17.78 -17.40 4.69
N GLN A 389 -16.65 -16.75 4.94
CA GLN A 389 -15.35 -17.24 4.49
C GLN A 389 -15.05 -18.61 5.14
N LEU A 390 -14.70 -19.58 4.30
CA LEU A 390 -14.35 -20.93 4.69
C LEU A 390 -12.98 -21.27 4.12
N GLU A 391 -12.22 -22.06 4.86
CA GLU A 391 -11.05 -22.74 4.33
C GLU A 391 -11.52 -23.94 3.48
N VAL A 392 -11.24 -23.92 2.18
CA VAL A 392 -11.64 -24.98 1.27
C VAL A 392 -10.53 -26.03 1.21
N LEU A 393 -10.75 -27.18 1.87
CA LEU A 393 -9.87 -28.35 1.79
C LEU A 393 -10.18 -29.19 0.54
N GLY A 394 -9.33 -29.08 -0.49
CA GLY A 394 -9.38 -29.95 -1.67
C GLY A 394 -8.69 -31.32 -1.46
N PRO A 395 -9.01 -32.37 -2.23
CA PRO A 395 -8.45 -33.73 -2.07
C PRO A 395 -6.96 -33.88 -2.45
N ILE A 396 -6.27 -32.79 -2.79
CA ILE A 396 -4.81 -32.72 -2.88
C ILE A 396 -4.42 -31.40 -2.20
N LEU A 397 -3.94 -31.50 -0.97
CA LEU A 397 -3.31 -30.49 -0.11
C LEU A 397 -3.10 -29.11 -0.77
N PHE A 398 -3.98 -28.12 -0.54
CA PHE A 398 -3.68 -26.66 -0.40
C PHE A 398 -4.96 -25.94 0.09
N GLY A 399 -4.90 -25.28 1.26
CA GLY A 399 -6.01 -24.59 1.91
C GLY A 399 -6.19 -23.17 1.35
N ALA A 400 -7.29 -22.94 0.62
CA ALA A 400 -7.62 -21.63 0.10
C ALA A 400 -8.81 -21.04 0.87
N TYR A 401 -8.71 -19.79 1.33
CA TYR A 401 -9.86 -19.09 1.90
C TYR A 401 -10.77 -18.59 0.78
N ARG A 402 -12.04 -18.99 0.85
CA ARG A 402 -13.07 -18.58 -0.10
C ARG A 402 -14.33 -18.19 0.66
N THR A 403 -14.90 -17.06 0.27
CA THR A 403 -16.21 -16.62 0.72
C THR A 403 -17.22 -16.98 -0.37
N PRO A 404 -18.18 -17.89 -0.14
CA PRO A 404 -19.22 -18.20 -1.13
C PRO A 404 -20.34 -17.16 -1.16
N ASN A 405 -20.56 -16.45 -0.05
CA ASN A 405 -21.68 -15.51 0.12
C ASN A 405 -21.36 -14.10 -0.42
N TYR A 406 -21.20 -13.95 -1.73
CA TYR A 406 -20.92 -12.65 -2.34
C TYR A 406 -22.00 -11.60 -2.06
N HIS A 407 -23.28 -11.94 -2.26
CA HIS A 407 -24.38 -10.98 -2.08
C HIS A 407 -24.53 -10.50 -0.63
N GLY A 408 -24.25 -11.35 0.37
CA GLY A 408 -24.21 -10.91 1.77
C GLY A 408 -23.09 -9.91 2.05
N ASN A 409 -21.91 -10.12 1.47
CA ASN A 409 -20.82 -9.16 1.62
C ASN A 409 -21.03 -7.88 0.80
N LEU A 410 -21.76 -7.93 -0.32
CA LEU A 410 -22.24 -6.73 -1.00
C LEU A 410 -23.22 -5.94 -0.11
N PHE A 411 -24.13 -6.62 0.59
CA PHE A 411 -24.99 -5.99 1.59
C PHE A 411 -24.18 -5.37 2.75
N ASN A 412 -23.17 -6.07 3.26
CA ASN A 412 -22.27 -5.52 4.28
C ASN A 412 -21.55 -4.26 3.78
N ALA A 413 -21.08 -4.25 2.53
CA ALA A 413 -20.41 -3.09 1.93
C ALA A 413 -21.33 -1.86 1.91
N TRP A 414 -22.61 -2.04 1.55
CA TRP A 414 -23.61 -0.97 1.63
C TRP A 414 -23.77 -0.41 3.06
N GLN A 415 -23.85 -1.30 4.06
CA GLN A 415 -23.98 -0.88 5.46
C GLN A 415 -22.75 -0.13 5.96
N THR A 416 -21.55 -0.62 5.62
CA THR A 416 -20.28 0.00 6.01
C THR A 416 -20.13 1.41 5.44
N GLY A 417 -20.73 1.72 4.29
CA GLY A 417 -20.67 3.04 3.66
C GLY A 417 -21.08 4.20 4.59
N THR A 418 -22.04 3.98 5.49
CA THR A 418 -22.43 4.98 6.49
C THR A 418 -21.30 5.28 7.49
N GLY A 419 -20.67 4.23 8.03
CA GLY A 419 -19.55 4.38 8.96
C GLY A 419 -18.33 5.02 8.29
N LEU A 420 -18.08 4.70 7.02
CA LEU A 420 -17.00 5.34 6.26
C LEU A 420 -17.29 6.83 6.04
N ARG A 421 -18.54 7.22 5.73
CA ARG A 421 -18.91 8.64 5.57
C ARG A 421 -18.64 9.44 6.84
N GLU A 422 -18.98 8.89 8.01
CA GLU A 422 -18.72 9.52 9.30
C GLU A 422 -17.21 9.73 9.50
N TYR A 423 -16.40 8.71 9.22
CA TYR A 423 -14.95 8.82 9.29
C TYR A 423 -14.38 9.85 8.30
N LEU A 424 -14.85 9.86 7.05
CA LEU A 424 -14.42 10.86 6.06
C LEU A 424 -14.78 12.29 6.46
N THR A 425 -15.89 12.48 7.18
CA THR A 425 -16.26 13.79 7.72
C THR A 425 -15.26 14.26 8.77
N GLU A 426 -14.73 13.35 9.60
CA GLU A 426 -13.66 13.65 10.56
C GLU A 426 -12.34 13.97 9.84
N VAL A 427 -11.92 13.12 8.91
CA VAL A 427 -10.62 13.21 8.23
C VAL A 427 -10.55 14.40 7.27
N SER A 428 -11.64 14.74 6.58
CA SER A 428 -11.69 15.93 5.69
C SER A 428 -11.50 17.26 6.43
N GLY A 429 -11.72 17.28 7.75
CA GLY A 429 -11.36 18.42 8.60
C GLY A 429 -9.84 18.61 8.79
N CYS A 430 -9.03 17.58 8.52
CA CYS A 430 -7.59 17.58 8.71
C CYS A 430 -6.81 18.04 7.46
N GLY A 431 -7.40 17.91 6.27
CA GLY A 431 -6.78 18.33 5.01
C GLY A 431 -7.46 17.72 3.78
N PRO A 432 -6.96 18.00 2.56
CA PRO A 432 -7.48 17.41 1.35
C PRO A 432 -7.43 15.88 1.39
N THR A 433 -8.60 15.25 1.22
CA THR A 433 -8.78 13.80 1.30
C THR A 433 -8.73 13.15 -0.08
N TYR A 434 -7.93 12.12 -0.23
CA TYR A 434 -7.85 11.24 -1.39
C TYR A 434 -8.21 9.84 -0.92
N ILE A 435 -8.98 9.10 -1.72
CA ILE A 435 -9.42 7.76 -1.33
C ILE A 435 -9.22 6.78 -2.47
N ALA A 436 -8.74 5.59 -2.16
CA ALA A 436 -8.64 4.47 -3.06
C ALA A 436 -9.38 3.26 -2.48
N ALA A 437 -10.01 2.48 -3.34
CA ALA A 437 -10.59 1.20 -2.93
C ALA A 437 -10.41 0.14 -4.01
N HIS A 438 -10.28 -1.11 -3.57
CA HIS A 438 -10.16 -2.27 -4.44
C HIS A 438 -11.47 -3.07 -4.49
N SER A 439 -11.81 -3.61 -5.66
CA SER A 439 -12.89 -4.59 -5.82
C SER A 439 -14.21 -4.09 -5.20
N LEU A 440 -14.82 -4.88 -4.31
CA LEU A 440 -16.07 -4.57 -3.62
C LEU A 440 -15.97 -3.42 -2.61
N GLY A 441 -14.75 -3.09 -2.13
CA GLY A 441 -14.52 -1.90 -1.30
C GLY A 441 -14.96 -0.60 -1.98
N ASN A 442 -15.00 -0.60 -3.31
CA ASN A 442 -15.50 0.53 -4.09
C ASN A 442 -16.99 0.79 -3.85
N ILE A 443 -17.81 -0.21 -3.49
CA ILE A 443 -19.21 0.04 -3.08
C ILE A 443 -19.22 0.90 -1.82
N ILE A 444 -18.39 0.60 -0.83
CA ILE A 444 -18.31 1.33 0.44
C ILE A 444 -17.99 2.80 0.21
N VAL A 445 -16.94 3.05 -0.58
CA VAL A 445 -16.53 4.42 -0.94
C VAL A 445 -17.63 5.13 -1.72
N SER A 446 -18.24 4.46 -2.69
CA SER A 446 -19.31 5.06 -3.49
C SER A 446 -20.54 5.39 -2.64
N CYS A 447 -20.92 4.52 -1.70
CA CYS A 447 -21.99 4.74 -0.72
C CYS A 447 -21.68 5.92 0.21
N ALA A 448 -20.44 6.02 0.67
CA ALA A 448 -20.03 7.09 1.56
C ALA A 448 -20.10 8.46 0.85
N LEU A 449 -19.65 8.52 -0.41
CA LEU A 449 -19.53 9.75 -1.17
C LEU A 449 -20.81 10.16 -1.92
N MET A 450 -21.76 9.26 -2.20
CA MET A 450 -22.93 9.58 -3.02
C MET A 450 -23.80 10.72 -2.46
N GLN A 451 -23.77 10.94 -1.14
CA GLN A 451 -24.51 12.03 -0.48
C GLN A 451 -23.70 13.32 -0.35
N ASP A 452 -22.37 13.22 -0.30
CA ASP A 452 -21.45 14.35 -0.24
C ASP A 452 -20.14 14.01 -0.94
N ALA A 453 -20.10 14.28 -2.25
CA ALA A 453 -18.91 14.12 -3.07
C ALA A 453 -17.77 15.07 -2.65
N GLY A 454 -18.05 16.08 -1.82
CA GLY A 454 -17.07 17.02 -1.27
C GLY A 454 -16.13 16.41 -0.25
N LEU A 455 -16.49 15.27 0.35
CA LEU A 455 -15.67 14.55 1.33
C LEU A 455 -14.37 13.99 0.74
N ALA A 456 -14.30 13.83 -0.58
CA ALA A 456 -13.09 13.43 -1.29
C ALA A 456 -12.71 14.47 -2.35
N THR A 457 -11.42 14.83 -2.37
CA THR A 457 -10.80 15.60 -3.45
C THR A 457 -10.79 14.77 -4.73
N LYS A 458 -10.41 13.49 -4.61
CA LYS A 458 -10.34 12.52 -5.71
C LYS A 458 -10.54 11.11 -5.18
N TYR A 459 -11.16 10.27 -6.01
CA TYR A 459 -11.41 8.87 -5.73
C TYR A 459 -10.75 7.99 -6.80
N PHE A 460 -9.84 7.12 -6.38
CA PHE A 460 -9.17 6.13 -7.22
C PHE A 460 -9.88 4.78 -7.09
N MET A 461 -10.66 4.42 -8.11
CA MET A 461 -11.42 3.16 -8.12
C MET A 461 -10.57 2.07 -8.77
N LEU A 462 -9.96 1.19 -7.96
CA LEU A 462 -9.08 0.11 -8.41
C LEU A 462 -9.90 -1.17 -8.64
N ASN A 463 -9.94 -1.67 -9.88
CA ASN A 463 -10.68 -2.88 -10.27
C ASN A 463 -12.09 -2.89 -9.64
N GLY A 464 -12.92 -1.88 -9.91
CA GLY A 464 -14.20 -1.69 -9.22
C GLY A 464 -15.22 -2.80 -9.47
N ALA A 465 -15.62 -3.53 -8.42
CA ALA A 465 -16.71 -4.52 -8.44
C ALA A 465 -18.08 -3.84 -8.34
N ILE A 466 -18.33 -2.86 -9.21
CA ILE A 466 -19.57 -2.07 -9.28
C ILE A 466 -20.07 -2.15 -10.72
N ALA A 467 -21.38 -2.31 -10.92
CA ALA A 467 -21.97 -2.19 -12.24
C ALA A 467 -21.64 -0.81 -12.85
N SER A 468 -21.13 -0.77 -14.09
CA SER A 468 -20.76 0.49 -14.75
C SER A 468 -21.96 1.43 -14.90
N GLU A 469 -23.16 0.87 -15.07
CA GLU A 469 -24.42 1.61 -15.13
C GLU A 469 -24.73 2.41 -13.86
N ALA A 470 -24.09 2.08 -12.73
CA ALA A 470 -24.21 2.87 -11.51
C ALA A 470 -23.63 4.27 -11.65
N PHE A 471 -22.70 4.48 -12.57
CA PHE A 471 -22.13 5.80 -12.83
C PHE A 471 -22.72 6.44 -14.08
N ASP A 472 -23.11 5.64 -15.06
CA ASP A 472 -23.72 6.08 -16.32
C ASP A 472 -24.66 5.01 -16.87
N SER A 473 -25.97 5.25 -16.84
CA SER A 473 -26.99 4.33 -17.36
C SER A 473 -26.83 3.94 -18.83
N ALA A 474 -26.01 4.65 -19.62
CA ALA A 474 -25.69 4.27 -21.00
C ALA A 474 -24.79 3.02 -21.13
N GLN A 475 -24.23 2.50 -20.04
CA GLN A 475 -23.26 1.38 -20.04
C GLN A 475 -23.88 -0.02 -20.20
N TYR A 476 -25.08 -0.13 -20.78
CA TYR A 476 -25.76 -1.41 -21.01
C TYR A 476 -24.88 -2.39 -21.81
N ASN A 477 -24.87 -3.66 -21.40
CA ASN A 477 -24.20 -4.74 -22.11
C ASN A 477 -25.08 -5.99 -22.17
N GLU A 478 -25.46 -6.40 -23.37
CA GLU A 478 -26.32 -7.57 -23.59
C GLU A 478 -25.74 -8.87 -23.03
N ASN A 479 -24.41 -8.95 -22.86
CA ASN A 479 -23.79 -10.14 -22.29
C ASN A 479 -24.14 -10.33 -20.82
N MET A 480 -24.69 -9.34 -20.13
CA MET A 480 -25.16 -9.51 -18.75
C MET A 480 -26.53 -10.19 -18.65
N LEU A 481 -27.22 -10.40 -19.77
CA LEU A 481 -28.47 -11.18 -19.82
C LEU A 481 -28.20 -12.65 -19.43
N HIS A 482 -29.04 -13.19 -18.54
CA HIS A 482 -29.02 -14.61 -18.20
C HIS A 482 -29.44 -15.47 -19.41
N SER A 483 -28.81 -16.64 -19.59
CA SER A 483 -29.03 -17.48 -20.78
C SER A 483 -30.50 -17.91 -20.94
N ASP A 484 -31.20 -18.17 -19.84
CA ASP A 484 -32.61 -18.59 -19.87
C ASP A 484 -33.57 -17.45 -20.27
N TRP A 485 -33.08 -16.21 -20.24
CA TRP A 485 -33.85 -15.02 -20.60
C TRP A 485 -33.63 -14.56 -22.05
N ILE A 486 -32.75 -15.23 -22.81
CA ILE A 486 -32.54 -14.95 -24.24
C ILE A 486 -33.84 -14.95 -25.04
N PRO A 487 -34.80 -15.89 -24.86
CA PRO A 487 -36.07 -15.85 -25.57
C PRO A 487 -36.88 -14.56 -25.34
N TYR A 488 -36.60 -13.84 -24.25
CA TYR A 488 -37.26 -12.60 -23.84
C TYR A 488 -36.35 -11.36 -23.97
N GLU A 489 -35.26 -11.43 -24.76
CA GLU A 489 -34.26 -10.36 -24.86
C GLU A 489 -34.82 -9.01 -25.38
N SER A 490 -35.94 -9.05 -26.11
CA SER A 490 -36.65 -7.85 -26.59
C SER A 490 -37.67 -7.28 -25.60
N LEU A 491 -37.79 -7.86 -24.41
CA LEU A 491 -38.82 -7.55 -23.41
C LEU A 491 -38.19 -7.09 -22.09
N ALA A 492 -37.32 -6.08 -22.15
CA ALA A 492 -36.58 -5.58 -20.99
C ALA A 492 -37.48 -5.13 -19.82
N ASP A 493 -38.70 -4.67 -20.11
CA ASP A 493 -39.69 -4.29 -19.09
C ASP A 493 -40.08 -5.47 -18.14
N LEU A 494 -39.75 -6.71 -18.49
CA LEU A 494 -39.97 -7.89 -17.66
C LEU A 494 -38.82 -8.16 -16.68
N TYR A 495 -37.68 -7.50 -16.84
CA TYR A 495 -36.47 -7.78 -16.06
C TYR A 495 -36.59 -7.21 -14.64
N ALA A 496 -35.96 -7.89 -13.69
CA ALA A 496 -35.82 -7.35 -12.33
C ALA A 496 -35.04 -6.03 -12.31
N SER A 497 -34.04 -5.87 -13.20
CA SER A 497 -33.24 -4.64 -13.33
C SER A 497 -34.06 -3.42 -13.77
N GLU A 498 -35.09 -3.61 -14.58
CA GLU A 498 -35.93 -2.53 -15.13
C GLU A 498 -37.23 -2.33 -14.36
N TRP A 499 -37.53 -3.18 -13.36
CA TRP A 499 -38.79 -3.14 -12.61
C TRP A 499 -39.04 -1.79 -11.94
N HIS A 500 -37.98 -1.09 -11.55
CA HIS A 500 -38.05 0.24 -10.94
C HIS A 500 -38.76 1.27 -11.84
N SER A 501 -38.67 1.13 -13.18
CA SER A 501 -39.22 2.08 -14.16
C SER A 501 -40.76 2.15 -14.16
N ILE A 502 -41.41 1.13 -13.60
CA ILE A 502 -42.88 1.08 -13.45
C ILE A 502 -43.35 2.13 -12.42
N PHE A 503 -42.48 2.51 -11.49
CA PHE A 503 -42.85 3.33 -10.34
C PHE A 503 -42.51 4.81 -10.55
N GLY A 504 -43.46 5.67 -10.19
CA GLY A 504 -43.28 7.11 -10.25
C GLY A 504 -42.66 7.71 -8.99
N SER A 505 -42.42 9.02 -9.04
CA SER A 505 -41.94 9.81 -7.90
C SER A 505 -42.82 9.59 -6.66
N GLY A 506 -42.19 9.34 -5.51
CA GLY A 506 -42.85 9.09 -4.22
C GLY A 506 -43.08 7.62 -3.90
N ASP A 507 -42.75 6.71 -4.81
CA ASP A 507 -42.68 5.27 -4.55
C ASP A 507 -41.22 4.83 -4.48
N ASN A 508 -40.79 4.32 -3.32
CA ASN A 508 -39.40 3.96 -3.05
C ASN A 508 -38.89 2.81 -3.93
N ARG A 509 -39.78 2.09 -4.65
CA ARG A 509 -39.40 1.07 -5.62
C ARG A 509 -38.77 1.66 -6.88
N ALA A 510 -39.05 2.93 -7.20
CA ALA A 510 -38.38 3.64 -8.29
C ALA A 510 -36.85 3.76 -8.07
N ASP A 511 -36.42 3.67 -6.82
CA ASP A 511 -35.01 3.71 -6.43
C ASP A 511 -34.33 2.32 -6.46
N LEU A 512 -34.98 1.24 -6.94
CA LEU A 512 -34.41 -0.12 -6.94
C LEU A 512 -33.66 -0.43 -8.24
N THR A 513 -32.71 0.42 -8.60
CA THR A 513 -31.91 0.28 -9.83
C THR A 513 -30.43 0.53 -9.58
N TRP A 514 -29.55 -0.07 -10.38
CA TRP A 514 -28.15 0.35 -10.41
C TRP A 514 -28.01 1.69 -11.12
N GLN A 515 -28.79 1.93 -12.18
CA GLN A 515 -28.68 3.07 -13.09
C GLN A 515 -28.50 4.41 -12.36
N ASP A 516 -27.40 5.10 -12.69
CA ASP A 516 -27.02 6.45 -12.25
C ASP A 516 -26.94 6.67 -10.73
N ARG A 517 -26.95 5.60 -9.93
CA ARG A 517 -26.94 5.67 -8.46
C ARG A 517 -25.75 6.44 -7.87
N PHE A 518 -24.60 6.33 -8.51
CA PHE A 518 -23.33 6.96 -8.15
C PHE A 518 -22.89 8.03 -9.15
N SER A 519 -23.77 8.48 -10.03
CA SER A 519 -23.48 9.53 -11.03
C SER A 519 -22.91 10.81 -10.40
N ALA A 520 -23.36 11.16 -9.19
CA ALA A 520 -22.91 12.35 -8.46
C ALA A 520 -21.41 12.39 -8.15
N ILE A 521 -20.75 11.23 -8.09
CA ILE A 521 -19.33 11.12 -7.76
C ILE A 521 -18.43 10.83 -8.97
N ALA A 522 -19.01 10.47 -10.13
CA ALA A 522 -18.27 10.09 -11.33
C ALA A 522 -17.20 11.12 -11.73
N SER A 523 -17.54 12.41 -11.68
CA SER A 523 -16.63 13.53 -12.01
C SER A 523 -15.40 13.68 -11.09
N LYS A 524 -15.33 12.93 -9.99
CA LYS A 524 -14.18 12.87 -9.06
C LYS A 524 -13.47 11.52 -9.08
N THR A 525 -14.07 10.54 -9.74
CA THR A 525 -13.60 9.16 -9.78
C THR A 525 -12.69 8.96 -10.98
N ILE A 526 -11.54 8.34 -10.73
CA ILE A 526 -10.65 7.85 -11.77
C ILE A 526 -10.72 6.34 -11.72
N ASN A 527 -11.20 5.75 -12.81
CA ASN A 527 -11.37 4.32 -12.94
C ASN A 527 -10.04 3.68 -13.36
N PHE A 528 -9.37 3.02 -12.42
CA PHE A 528 -8.23 2.15 -12.69
C PHE A 528 -8.77 0.74 -12.91
N TYR A 529 -9.03 0.42 -14.16
CA TYR A 529 -9.58 -0.87 -14.58
C TYR A 529 -8.48 -1.76 -15.16
N SER A 530 -8.75 -3.04 -15.36
CA SER A 530 -7.85 -3.92 -16.11
C SER A 530 -8.61 -4.66 -17.20
N SER A 531 -8.20 -4.46 -18.45
CA SER A 531 -8.71 -5.25 -19.58
C SER A 531 -8.27 -6.72 -19.55
N GLY A 532 -7.42 -7.12 -18.59
CA GLY A 532 -6.97 -8.50 -18.35
C GLY A 532 -7.59 -9.14 -17.12
N ASP A 533 -8.42 -8.41 -16.36
CA ASP A 533 -9.02 -8.90 -15.11
C ASP A 533 -9.91 -10.11 -15.38
N GLU A 534 -9.54 -11.26 -14.83
CA GLU A 534 -10.24 -12.51 -14.97
C GLU A 534 -11.58 -12.49 -14.23
N VAL A 535 -11.65 -11.88 -13.05
CA VAL A 535 -12.87 -11.81 -12.23
C VAL A 535 -13.96 -11.04 -12.95
N PHE A 536 -13.58 -9.99 -13.67
CA PHE A 536 -14.48 -9.14 -14.45
C PHE A 536 -14.54 -9.48 -15.95
N ASP A 537 -13.94 -10.59 -16.36
CA ASP A 537 -13.96 -10.99 -17.76
C ASP A 537 -15.40 -11.21 -18.28
N ILE A 538 -15.58 -11.15 -19.59
CA ILE A 538 -16.89 -11.12 -20.21
C ILE A 538 -17.41 -12.56 -20.37
N HIS A 539 -18.41 -12.93 -19.58
CA HIS A 539 -19.18 -14.16 -19.79
C HIS A 539 -20.29 -13.90 -20.81
N LEU A 540 -20.20 -14.49 -22.00
CA LEU A 540 -21.16 -14.22 -23.09
C LEU A 540 -22.58 -14.67 -22.71
N LYS A 541 -23.62 -13.96 -23.17
CA LYS A 541 -25.02 -14.38 -22.89
C LYS A 541 -25.35 -15.76 -23.45
N THR A 542 -24.75 -16.14 -24.58
CA THR A 542 -24.96 -17.42 -25.26
C THR A 542 -24.26 -18.59 -24.57
N GLN A 543 -23.28 -18.32 -23.71
CA GLN A 543 -22.73 -19.33 -22.84
C GLN A 543 -23.79 -19.59 -21.78
N ALA A 544 -24.21 -20.85 -21.65
CA ALA A 544 -25.10 -21.22 -20.56
C ALA A 544 -24.45 -20.73 -19.27
N ALA A 545 -25.23 -20.08 -18.40
CA ALA A 545 -24.81 -19.88 -17.03
C ALA A 545 -24.88 -21.24 -16.32
N GLU A 546 -24.18 -22.25 -16.86
CA GLU A 546 -24.36 -23.68 -16.63
C GLU A 546 -24.56 -23.90 -15.14
N ALA A 547 -25.66 -24.59 -14.74
CA ALA A 547 -25.78 -25.15 -13.40
C ALA A 547 -24.41 -25.67 -13.05
N ILE A 548 -23.73 -25.00 -12.09
CA ILE A 548 -22.30 -25.15 -11.91
C ILE A 548 -22.09 -26.65 -11.81
N SER A 549 -21.53 -27.25 -12.87
CA SER A 549 -21.24 -28.67 -12.85
C SER A 549 -20.27 -28.84 -11.68
N TRP A 550 -20.11 -30.06 -11.16
CA TRP A 550 -19.06 -30.27 -10.17
C TRP A 550 -17.72 -29.65 -10.62
N GLU A 551 -17.47 -29.56 -11.93
CA GLU A 551 -16.37 -28.83 -12.58
C GLU A 551 -16.51 -27.30 -12.63
N GLY A 552 -17.69 -26.72 -12.93
CA GLY A 552 -17.92 -25.26 -12.87
C GLY A 552 -17.77 -24.66 -11.46
N TYR A 553 -17.99 -25.47 -10.42
CA TYR A 553 -17.74 -25.12 -9.01
C TYR A 553 -16.24 -24.95 -8.79
N TRP A 554 -15.45 -25.82 -9.44
CA TRP A 554 -14.00 -25.71 -9.45
C TRP A 554 -13.51 -24.57 -10.34
N ASP A 555 -14.17 -24.17 -11.42
CA ASP A 555 -13.69 -23.04 -12.23
C ASP A 555 -13.91 -21.68 -11.54
N VAL A 556 -15.08 -21.43 -10.94
CA VAL A 556 -15.30 -20.22 -10.13
C VAL A 556 -14.48 -20.26 -8.83
N GLY A 557 -14.38 -21.44 -8.19
CA GLY A 557 -13.64 -21.63 -6.94
C GLY A 557 -12.10 -21.67 -7.09
N ARG A 558 -11.56 -22.11 -8.24
CA ARG A 558 -10.10 -22.23 -8.49
C ARG A 558 -9.53 -21.10 -9.34
N LYS A 559 -10.26 -20.57 -10.33
CA LYS A 559 -9.69 -19.61 -11.30
C LYS A 559 -10.17 -18.17 -11.13
N GLY A 560 -11.25 -17.93 -10.39
CA GLY A 560 -11.85 -16.59 -10.25
C GLY A 560 -12.46 -16.02 -11.54
N ARG A 561 -12.16 -16.59 -12.72
CA ARG A 561 -12.61 -16.09 -14.01
C ARG A 561 -14.13 -16.04 -14.11
N TYR A 562 -14.65 -14.90 -14.59
CA TYR A 562 -16.07 -14.57 -14.71
C TYR A 562 -16.84 -14.50 -13.37
N ALA A 563 -16.16 -14.59 -12.23
CA ALA A 563 -16.83 -14.73 -10.94
C ALA A 563 -17.87 -13.62 -10.70
N TRP A 564 -17.55 -12.37 -11.03
CA TRP A 564 -18.49 -11.26 -10.86
C TRP A 564 -19.71 -11.39 -11.77
N ALA A 565 -19.50 -11.68 -13.06
CA ALA A 565 -20.58 -11.87 -14.03
C ALA A 565 -21.51 -13.02 -13.63
N TYR A 566 -20.96 -14.12 -13.09
CA TYR A 566 -21.77 -15.23 -12.56
C TYR A 566 -22.60 -14.83 -11.34
N GLN A 567 -22.05 -14.04 -10.41
CA GLN A 567 -22.78 -13.59 -9.23
C GLN A 567 -23.97 -12.68 -9.62
N GLU A 568 -23.82 -11.86 -10.65
CA GLU A 568 -24.89 -10.99 -11.16
C GLU A 568 -25.92 -11.77 -12.00
N LYS A 569 -25.46 -12.70 -12.85
CA LYS A 569 -26.33 -13.58 -13.65
C LYS A 569 -27.12 -14.59 -12.82
N ARG A 570 -26.76 -14.81 -11.55
CA ARG A 570 -27.45 -15.78 -10.68
C ARG A 570 -28.27 -15.17 -9.56
N LYS A 571 -28.50 -13.85 -9.61
CA LYS A 571 -29.40 -13.25 -8.64
C LYS A 571 -30.77 -13.93 -8.72
N GLY A 572 -31.29 -14.34 -7.57
CA GLY A 572 -32.58 -15.01 -7.43
C GLY A 572 -32.55 -16.55 -7.52
N GLU A 573 -31.42 -17.18 -7.84
CA GLU A 573 -31.33 -18.62 -8.15
C GLU A 573 -30.73 -19.52 -7.06
N LEU A 574 -30.39 -18.98 -5.88
CA LEU A 574 -30.09 -19.68 -4.62
C LEU A 574 -29.54 -21.12 -4.73
N PHE A 575 -28.23 -21.28 -5.00
CA PHE A 575 -27.63 -22.62 -5.00
C PHE A 575 -26.25 -22.77 -4.34
N LEU A 576 -25.58 -21.70 -3.90
CA LEU A 576 -24.21 -21.83 -3.36
C LEU A 576 -24.10 -22.07 -1.83
N ASN A 577 -25.21 -22.14 -1.08
CA ASN A 577 -25.15 -22.07 0.39
C ASN A 577 -25.86 -23.21 1.14
N GLY A 578 -25.87 -24.43 0.61
CA GLY A 578 -26.13 -25.65 1.41
C GLY A 578 -27.36 -25.62 2.32
N GLY A 579 -28.45 -24.97 1.91
CA GLY A 579 -29.69 -24.90 2.69
C GLY A 579 -29.67 -24.03 3.95
N SER A 580 -28.68 -23.14 4.14
CA SER A 580 -28.83 -22.09 5.16
C SER A 580 -29.82 -21.03 4.67
N ALA A 581 -30.82 -20.73 5.49
CA ALA A 581 -31.95 -19.86 5.18
C ALA A 581 -31.59 -18.35 5.09
N ASP A 582 -30.30 -18.01 5.02
CA ASP A 582 -29.77 -16.64 5.15
C ASP A 582 -29.02 -16.19 3.87
N THR A 583 -29.41 -16.67 2.70
CA THR A 583 -28.86 -16.16 1.43
C THR A 583 -29.67 -14.97 0.94
N PHE A 584 -29.01 -13.85 0.69
CA PHE A 584 -29.62 -12.61 0.19
C PHE A 584 -30.25 -12.74 -1.22
N SER A 585 -29.95 -13.82 -1.94
CA SER A 585 -30.36 -14.02 -3.34
C SER A 585 -31.41 -15.12 -3.52
N ASP A 586 -32.48 -15.03 -2.72
CA ASP A 586 -33.62 -15.94 -2.72
C ASP A 586 -34.85 -15.40 -3.48
N CYS A 587 -34.72 -14.20 -4.05
CA CYS A 587 -35.81 -13.43 -4.59
C CYS A 587 -35.38 -12.65 -5.85
N ALA A 588 -36.36 -12.33 -6.69
CA ALA A 588 -36.23 -11.60 -7.94
C ALA A 588 -35.12 -12.13 -8.87
N GLY A 589 -34.33 -11.23 -9.44
CA GLY A 589 -33.28 -11.53 -10.41
C GLY A 589 -33.79 -12.29 -11.62
N TRP A 590 -33.15 -13.42 -11.90
CA TRP A 590 -33.36 -14.22 -13.11
C TRP A 590 -34.24 -15.45 -12.90
N ARG A 591 -34.65 -15.73 -11.66
CA ARG A 591 -35.59 -16.83 -11.42
C ARG A 591 -36.98 -16.43 -11.89
N PHE A 592 -37.68 -17.27 -12.65
CA PHE A 592 -39.04 -16.97 -13.10
C PHE A 592 -40.11 -17.16 -11.99
N ASN A 593 -41.21 -16.41 -12.08
CA ASN A 593 -42.33 -16.45 -11.14
C ASN A 593 -43.29 -17.63 -11.38
N ASN A 594 -42.82 -18.86 -11.16
CA ASN A 594 -43.65 -20.05 -11.39
C ASN A 594 -44.75 -20.24 -10.33
N ALA A 595 -44.63 -19.59 -9.17
CA ALA A 595 -45.56 -19.78 -8.06
C ALA A 595 -46.84 -18.94 -8.22
N GLU A 596 -46.72 -17.69 -8.65
CA GLU A 596 -47.85 -16.78 -8.86
C GLU A 596 -47.64 -15.93 -10.11
N PRO A 597 -47.57 -16.57 -11.29
CA PRO A 597 -47.20 -15.87 -12.51
C PRO A 597 -48.24 -14.80 -12.92
N PRO A 598 -47.81 -13.80 -13.71
CA PRO A 598 -48.72 -12.91 -14.42
C PRO A 598 -49.63 -13.69 -15.40
N THR A 599 -50.68 -13.04 -15.91
CA THR A 599 -51.68 -13.68 -16.76
C THR A 599 -51.05 -14.33 -18.00
N GLY A 600 -51.53 -15.52 -18.39
CA GLY A 600 -51.13 -16.22 -19.62
C GLY A 600 -50.32 -17.50 -19.39
N TRP A 601 -49.79 -17.72 -18.19
CA TRP A 601 -49.11 -18.97 -17.82
C TRP A 601 -50.10 -20.14 -17.73
N THR A 602 -49.73 -21.29 -18.30
CA THR A 602 -50.54 -22.51 -18.23
C THR A 602 -50.38 -23.18 -16.87
N GLU A 603 -51.43 -23.84 -16.40
CA GLU A 603 -51.37 -24.72 -15.22
C GLU A 603 -50.24 -25.76 -15.39
N PRO A 604 -49.51 -26.10 -14.31
CA PRO A 604 -48.37 -26.99 -14.43
C PRO A 604 -48.81 -28.38 -14.90
N GLU A 605 -48.06 -28.98 -15.81
CA GLU A 605 -48.27 -30.39 -16.18
C GLU A 605 -47.35 -31.27 -15.32
N TRP A 606 -47.87 -32.43 -14.91
CA TRP A 606 -47.07 -33.42 -14.20
C TRP A 606 -46.04 -34.01 -15.16
N ASN A 607 -44.76 -33.72 -14.95
CA ASN A 607 -43.68 -34.32 -15.74
C ASN A 607 -43.41 -35.74 -15.21
N GLU A 608 -43.96 -36.75 -15.89
CA GLU A 608 -43.81 -38.16 -15.53
C GLU A 608 -42.34 -38.64 -15.52
N TRP A 609 -41.44 -37.97 -16.25
CA TRP A 609 -40.02 -38.35 -16.34
C TRP A 609 -39.17 -37.80 -15.20
N LEU A 610 -39.55 -36.66 -14.63
CA LEU A 610 -38.80 -35.96 -13.58
C LEU A 610 -39.49 -36.00 -12.20
N GLU A 611 -40.69 -36.58 -12.11
CA GLU A 611 -41.50 -36.71 -10.88
C GLU A 611 -41.77 -35.37 -10.15
N PHE A 612 -41.94 -34.26 -10.90
CA PHE A 612 -42.39 -32.98 -10.36
C PHE A 612 -43.31 -32.22 -11.33
N TRP A 613 -44.05 -31.23 -10.80
CA TRP A 613 -44.93 -30.33 -11.56
C TRP A 613 -44.11 -29.29 -12.33
N GLU A 614 -44.14 -29.34 -13.66
CA GLU A 614 -43.42 -28.40 -14.52
C GLU A 614 -44.38 -27.28 -14.95
N TYR A 615 -44.08 -26.05 -14.55
CA TYR A 615 -44.74 -24.87 -15.12
C TYR A 615 -44.09 -24.57 -16.46
N PHE A 616 -44.85 -24.65 -17.55
CA PHE A 616 -44.34 -24.23 -18.85
C PHE A 616 -44.24 -22.70 -18.88
N LEU A 617 -43.01 -22.22 -19.11
CA LEU A 617 -42.78 -20.82 -19.44
C LEU A 617 -43.60 -20.44 -20.66
N ILE A 618 -44.28 -19.29 -20.61
CA ILE A 618 -45.02 -18.76 -21.76
C ILE A 618 -44.05 -18.31 -22.85
N ASP A 619 -44.45 -18.41 -24.12
CA ASP A 619 -43.65 -17.88 -25.21
C ASP A 619 -43.52 -16.34 -25.12
N ALA A 620 -42.50 -15.80 -25.79
CA ALA A 620 -42.22 -14.36 -25.78
C ALA A 620 -43.38 -13.51 -26.34
N ALA A 621 -44.15 -14.04 -27.30
CA ALA A 621 -45.30 -13.33 -27.86
C ALA A 621 -46.42 -13.16 -26.84
N THR A 622 -46.63 -14.17 -26.00
CA THR A 622 -47.58 -14.15 -24.89
C THR A 622 -47.06 -13.27 -23.75
N ALA A 623 -45.77 -13.37 -23.42
CA ALA A 623 -45.13 -12.54 -22.40
C ALA A 623 -45.20 -11.04 -22.73
N ALA A 624 -45.11 -10.67 -24.01
CA ALA A 624 -45.25 -9.29 -24.48
C ALA A 624 -46.65 -8.67 -24.21
N SER A 625 -47.65 -9.48 -23.83
CA SER A 625 -48.98 -8.99 -23.47
C SER A 625 -49.17 -8.66 -21.99
N ILE A 626 -48.19 -8.99 -21.14
CA ILE A 626 -48.23 -8.69 -19.71
C ILE A 626 -48.20 -7.17 -19.50
N THR A 627 -49.14 -6.65 -18.73
CA THR A 627 -49.24 -5.22 -18.48
C THR A 627 -48.34 -4.78 -17.32
N THR A 628 -47.87 -3.52 -17.34
CA THR A 628 -47.11 -2.94 -16.22
C THR A 628 -47.87 -2.98 -14.90
N ASN A 629 -49.21 -2.84 -14.92
CA ASN A 629 -50.06 -2.95 -13.73
C ASN A 629 -50.01 -4.35 -13.10
N GLU A 630 -49.89 -5.41 -13.91
CA GLU A 630 -49.76 -6.77 -13.40
C GLU A 630 -48.37 -6.98 -12.76
N LEU A 631 -47.33 -6.45 -13.39
CA LEU A 631 -45.94 -6.56 -12.91
C LEU A 631 -45.70 -5.91 -11.54
N VAL A 632 -46.57 -5.02 -11.07
CA VAL A 632 -46.49 -4.44 -9.71
C VAL A 632 -46.66 -5.50 -8.62
N THR A 633 -47.57 -6.47 -8.81
CA THR A 633 -47.87 -7.50 -7.79
C THR A 633 -47.55 -8.92 -8.24
N LYS A 634 -47.35 -9.13 -9.54
CA LYS A 634 -47.00 -10.42 -10.15
C LYS A 634 -45.92 -10.19 -11.22
N PRO A 635 -44.69 -9.84 -10.81
CA PRO A 635 -43.59 -9.71 -11.75
C PRO A 635 -43.34 -11.03 -12.51
N PHE A 636 -42.67 -10.93 -13.66
CA PHE A 636 -42.28 -12.10 -14.44
C PHE A 636 -41.16 -12.91 -13.75
N PHE A 637 -40.32 -12.22 -12.97
CA PHE A 637 -39.33 -12.82 -12.06
C PHE A 637 -39.94 -13.20 -10.69
N ALA A 638 -39.30 -14.11 -9.98
CA ALA A 638 -39.78 -14.70 -8.73
C ALA A 638 -39.89 -13.66 -7.61
N MET A 639 -40.97 -13.72 -6.83
CA MET A 639 -41.17 -12.77 -5.72
C MET A 639 -40.44 -13.13 -4.42
N GLY A 640 -39.76 -14.28 -4.37
CA GLY A 640 -39.21 -14.81 -3.11
C GLY A 640 -40.29 -15.18 -2.09
N ALA A 641 -39.97 -15.03 -0.80
CA ALA A 641 -40.85 -15.39 0.31
C ALA A 641 -40.90 -14.33 1.42
N GLY A 642 -41.68 -14.59 2.46
CA GLY A 642 -41.65 -13.82 3.70
C GLY A 642 -42.03 -12.35 3.57
N ASP A 643 -41.34 -11.51 4.34
CA ASP A 643 -41.58 -10.06 4.41
C ASP A 643 -41.25 -9.36 3.09
N PHE A 644 -40.22 -9.82 2.38
CA PHE A 644 -39.84 -9.35 1.05
C PHE A 644 -41.03 -9.45 0.10
N ARG A 645 -41.59 -10.66 -0.03
CA ARG A 645 -42.74 -10.90 -0.90
C ARG A 645 -43.97 -10.08 -0.49
N ASN A 646 -44.30 -10.11 0.81
CA ASN A 646 -45.55 -9.54 1.31
C ASN A 646 -45.58 -8.00 1.28
N ASN A 647 -44.42 -7.34 1.32
CA ASN A 647 -44.35 -5.88 1.42
C ASN A 647 -43.86 -5.20 0.13
N LEU A 648 -43.04 -5.87 -0.69
CA LEU A 648 -42.49 -5.26 -1.91
C LEU A 648 -43.46 -5.32 -3.09
N PHE A 649 -44.15 -6.44 -3.28
CA PHE A 649 -45.06 -6.70 -4.40
C PHE A 649 -46.52 -6.39 -4.04
N THR A 650 -46.77 -5.15 -3.62
CA THR A 650 -48.09 -4.66 -3.21
C THR A 650 -48.54 -3.46 -4.05
N THR A 651 -49.85 -3.31 -4.25
CA THR A 651 -50.41 -2.07 -4.84
C THR A 651 -50.44 -0.90 -3.86
N ASN A 652 -50.17 -1.13 -2.56
CA ASN A 652 -50.14 -0.08 -1.55
C ASN A 652 -48.74 0.53 -1.42
N THR A 653 -48.49 1.65 -2.10
CA THR A 653 -47.22 2.39 -2.03
C THR A 653 -46.81 2.74 -0.61
N ALA A 654 -47.73 3.05 0.30
CA ALA A 654 -47.37 3.36 1.69
C ALA A 654 -46.79 2.14 2.43
N THR A 655 -47.32 0.94 2.16
CA THR A 655 -46.78 -0.31 2.70
C THR A 655 -45.39 -0.58 2.13
N ALA A 656 -45.22 -0.49 0.81
CA ALA A 656 -43.93 -0.68 0.14
C ALA A 656 -42.88 0.30 0.66
N ASN A 657 -43.21 1.59 0.76
CA ASN A 657 -42.30 2.62 1.25
C ASN A 657 -41.90 2.43 2.72
N THR A 658 -42.85 2.02 3.57
CA THR A 658 -42.58 1.77 5.00
C THR A 658 -41.59 0.60 5.17
N TRP A 659 -41.68 -0.41 4.31
CA TRP A 659 -40.79 -1.55 4.35
C TRP A 659 -39.44 -1.28 3.66
N LEU A 660 -39.42 -0.52 2.55
CA LEU A 660 -38.21 -0.09 1.83
C LEU A 660 -37.48 1.04 2.58
N THR A 661 -37.04 0.73 3.79
CA THR A 661 -36.00 1.48 4.49
C THR A 661 -34.68 1.36 3.73
N GLU A 662 -33.70 2.19 4.10
CA GLU A 662 -32.38 2.15 3.48
C GLU A 662 -31.73 0.75 3.54
N THR A 663 -31.79 0.08 4.69
CA THR A 663 -31.31 -1.30 4.85
C THR A 663 -32.01 -2.28 3.90
N ASN A 664 -33.33 -2.22 3.78
CA ASN A 664 -34.05 -3.14 2.88
C ASN A 664 -33.81 -2.81 1.40
N LYS A 665 -33.60 -1.52 1.04
CA LYS A 665 -33.16 -1.14 -0.31
C LYS A 665 -31.81 -1.80 -0.65
N TRP A 666 -30.84 -1.73 0.25
CA TRP A 666 -29.54 -2.38 0.06
C TRP A 666 -29.65 -3.90 -0.06
N ARG A 667 -30.51 -4.52 0.76
CA ARG A 667 -30.82 -5.95 0.69
C ARG A 667 -31.31 -6.36 -0.69
N VAL A 668 -32.24 -5.58 -1.26
CA VAL A 668 -32.82 -5.81 -2.58
C VAL A 668 -31.76 -5.62 -3.68
N LEU A 669 -30.97 -4.54 -3.64
CA LEU A 669 -29.90 -4.30 -4.63
C LEU A 669 -28.81 -5.38 -4.60
N ALA A 670 -28.46 -5.84 -3.40
CA ALA A 670 -27.40 -6.83 -3.22
C ALA A 670 -27.77 -8.19 -3.81
N GLY A 671 -29.00 -8.67 -3.57
CA GLY A 671 -29.39 -10.04 -3.89
C GLY A 671 -30.45 -10.23 -4.97
N ALA A 672 -31.22 -9.19 -5.31
CA ALA A 672 -32.43 -9.31 -6.15
C ALA A 672 -32.37 -8.51 -7.46
N ILE A 673 -31.60 -7.41 -7.54
CA ILE A 673 -31.49 -6.57 -8.74
C ILE A 673 -30.16 -6.85 -9.44
N PRO A 674 -30.16 -7.55 -10.59
CA PRO A 674 -28.94 -7.85 -11.33
C PRO A 674 -28.46 -6.61 -12.09
N ALA A 675 -27.14 -6.51 -12.26
CA ALA A 675 -26.53 -5.55 -13.17
C ALA A 675 -26.80 -5.91 -14.63
N MET A 676 -27.07 -4.91 -15.47
CA MET A 676 -27.18 -5.01 -16.93
C MET A 676 -25.99 -4.40 -17.67
N SER A 677 -24.92 -4.09 -16.94
CA SER A 677 -23.64 -3.58 -17.43
C SER A 677 -22.47 -4.42 -16.91
N LEU A 678 -21.32 -4.35 -17.57
CA LEU A 678 -20.09 -4.96 -17.04
C LEU A 678 -19.64 -4.23 -15.75
N ALA A 679 -18.79 -4.89 -14.97
CA ALA A 679 -18.14 -4.25 -13.82
C ALA A 679 -17.28 -3.06 -14.30
N ALA A 680 -17.25 -1.99 -13.51
CA ALA A 680 -16.42 -0.81 -13.77
C ALA A 680 -14.93 -1.16 -13.86
N GLY A 681 -14.49 -2.21 -13.15
CA GLY A 681 -13.12 -2.73 -13.22
C GLY A 681 -12.75 -3.43 -14.53
N ARG A 682 -13.69 -3.66 -15.46
CA ARG A 682 -13.45 -4.34 -16.75
C ARG A 682 -13.03 -3.41 -17.88
N ASP A 683 -13.68 -2.26 -17.98
CA ASP A 683 -13.57 -1.37 -19.13
C ASP A 683 -13.73 0.09 -18.70
N THR A 684 -13.51 1.00 -19.66
CA THR A 684 -13.75 2.42 -19.48
C THR A 684 -15.22 2.72 -19.22
N ILE A 685 -15.46 3.75 -18.41
CA ILE A 685 -16.76 4.44 -18.31
C ILE A 685 -16.54 5.83 -18.91
N PRO A 686 -16.76 6.00 -20.22
CA PRO A 686 -16.41 7.23 -20.94
C PRO A 686 -17.26 8.42 -20.50
N ASP A 687 -16.75 9.62 -20.77
CA ASP A 687 -17.44 10.92 -20.69
C ASP A 687 -17.95 11.41 -19.32
N VAL A 688 -18.16 10.54 -18.33
CA VAL A 688 -18.64 10.92 -16.99
C VAL A 688 -17.56 10.88 -15.90
N MET A 689 -16.55 10.01 -16.06
CA MET A 689 -15.48 9.85 -15.08
C MET A 689 -14.43 10.95 -15.19
N ALA A 690 -13.76 11.28 -14.07
CA ALA A 690 -12.61 12.18 -14.08
C ALA A 690 -11.43 11.63 -14.90
N GLY A 691 -11.35 10.31 -15.04
CA GLY A 691 -10.40 9.63 -15.90
C GLY A 691 -10.63 8.11 -15.94
N ASN A 692 -10.06 7.46 -16.95
CA ASN A 692 -10.01 6.01 -17.07
C ASN A 692 -8.56 5.60 -17.38
N VAL A 693 -8.04 4.61 -16.68
CA VAL A 693 -6.67 4.11 -16.81
C VAL A 693 -6.70 2.59 -16.85
N ASP A 694 -6.27 2.02 -17.98
CA ASP A 694 -6.15 0.56 -18.10
C ASP A 694 -4.81 0.09 -17.54
N MET A 695 -4.84 -0.57 -16.39
CA MET A 695 -3.63 -1.11 -15.77
C MET A 695 -3.00 -2.20 -16.63
N ASN A 696 -3.79 -2.99 -17.37
CA ASN A 696 -3.29 -4.11 -18.16
C ASN A 696 -2.48 -3.66 -19.38
N THR A 697 -2.85 -2.54 -19.99
CA THR A 697 -2.23 -2.09 -21.25
C THR A 697 -1.41 -0.81 -21.11
N THR A 698 -1.68 0.03 -20.11
CA THR A 698 -1.03 1.34 -19.95
C THR A 698 0.06 1.32 -18.89
N LEU A 699 -0.14 0.61 -17.78
CA LEU A 699 0.74 0.67 -16.61
C LEU A 699 1.53 -0.62 -16.36
N LYS A 700 1.07 -1.73 -16.93
CA LYS A 700 1.79 -3.01 -16.94
C LYS A 700 3.12 -2.88 -17.70
N PRO A 701 4.27 -3.19 -17.09
CA PRO A 701 5.55 -3.13 -17.78
C PRO A 701 5.69 -4.25 -18.83
N SER A 702 6.55 -4.03 -19.82
CA SER A 702 6.87 -5.04 -20.84
C SER A 702 7.57 -6.28 -20.27
N SER A 703 8.10 -6.20 -19.05
CA SER A 703 8.73 -7.31 -18.34
C SER A 703 7.75 -8.20 -17.58
N TRP A 704 6.44 -7.97 -17.71
CA TRP A 704 5.42 -8.78 -17.01
C TRP A 704 5.67 -10.28 -17.16
N PRO A 705 5.64 -11.06 -16.06
CA PRO A 705 6.01 -12.45 -16.10
C PRO A 705 4.97 -13.27 -16.86
N ASN A 706 5.44 -14.36 -17.45
CA ASN A 706 4.60 -15.35 -18.11
C ASN A 706 4.06 -16.33 -17.05
N ARG A 707 2.74 -16.32 -16.83
CA ARG A 707 2.04 -17.23 -15.90
C ARG A 707 1.52 -18.52 -16.55
N GLY A 708 1.68 -18.64 -17.87
CA GLY A 708 1.12 -19.72 -18.67
C GLY A 708 -0.41 -19.69 -18.79
N GLY A 709 -0.96 -20.61 -19.58
CA GLY A 709 -2.40 -20.81 -19.72
C GLY A 709 -3.14 -19.66 -20.42
N ASP A 710 -4.43 -19.50 -20.09
CA ASP A 710 -5.31 -18.52 -20.76
C ASP A 710 -5.16 -17.08 -20.25
N VAL A 711 -4.25 -16.82 -19.30
CA VAL A 711 -4.00 -15.51 -18.66
C VAL A 711 -2.51 -15.16 -18.70
N GLU A 712 -1.78 -15.72 -19.67
CA GLU A 712 -0.32 -15.81 -19.69
C GLU A 712 0.40 -14.50 -19.35
N TYR A 713 -0.15 -13.36 -19.78
CA TYR A 713 0.42 -12.03 -19.56
C TYR A 713 -0.58 -11.04 -18.97
N ASP A 714 -1.75 -11.47 -18.52
CA ASP A 714 -2.80 -10.56 -18.09
C ASP A 714 -2.54 -10.01 -16.68
N TRP A 715 -2.96 -8.77 -16.46
CA TRP A 715 -3.12 -8.18 -15.14
C TRP A 715 -4.42 -8.67 -14.52
N LEU A 716 -4.30 -9.54 -13.52
CA LEU A 716 -5.38 -10.19 -12.78
C LEU A 716 -5.90 -9.32 -11.64
N HIS A 717 -7.07 -9.71 -11.12
CA HIS A 717 -7.89 -8.91 -10.23
C HIS A 717 -7.15 -8.35 -9.01
N SER A 718 -6.29 -9.15 -8.38
CA SER A 718 -5.56 -8.79 -7.15
C SER A 718 -4.09 -8.45 -7.39
N ASP A 719 -3.64 -8.35 -8.64
CA ASP A 719 -2.21 -8.15 -8.95
C ASP A 719 -1.67 -6.82 -8.41
N ILE A 720 -2.53 -5.83 -8.20
CA ILE A 720 -2.15 -4.58 -7.54
C ILE A 720 -1.52 -4.80 -6.15
N ARG A 721 -1.81 -5.94 -5.50
CA ARG A 721 -1.21 -6.40 -4.25
C ARG A 721 -0.37 -7.66 -4.44
N ASN A 722 -0.85 -8.68 -5.16
CA ASN A 722 -0.14 -9.96 -5.25
C ASN A 722 1.18 -9.87 -6.02
N MET A 723 1.28 -9.06 -7.06
CA MET A 723 2.50 -8.92 -7.84
C MET A 723 3.53 -8.05 -7.12
N ALA A 724 4.81 -8.41 -7.21
CA ALA A 724 5.92 -7.61 -6.70
C ALA A 724 5.83 -6.15 -7.17
N TYR A 725 6.26 -5.22 -6.31
CA TYR A 725 6.16 -3.78 -6.57
C TYR A 725 6.81 -3.36 -7.89
N ILE A 726 7.88 -4.06 -8.31
CA ILE A 726 8.58 -3.81 -9.57
C ILE A 726 7.70 -3.94 -10.82
N TYR A 727 6.60 -4.69 -10.73
CA TYR A 727 5.61 -4.83 -11.79
C TYR A 727 4.45 -3.85 -11.67
N THR A 728 4.21 -3.31 -10.48
CA THR A 728 2.99 -2.54 -10.16
C THR A 728 3.25 -1.06 -9.87
N PHE A 729 4.51 -0.63 -9.73
CA PHE A 729 4.88 0.74 -9.36
C PHE A 729 4.22 1.81 -10.26
N GLY A 730 3.98 1.51 -11.53
CA GLY A 730 3.34 2.42 -12.47
C GLY A 730 1.93 2.86 -12.04
N VAL A 731 1.20 2.00 -11.32
CA VAL A 731 -0.12 2.32 -10.76
C VAL A 731 -0.02 3.30 -9.59
N PHE A 732 0.90 3.04 -8.69
CA PHE A 732 1.11 3.87 -7.50
C PHE A 732 1.71 5.23 -7.87
N ASP A 733 2.68 5.28 -8.78
CA ASP A 733 3.22 6.53 -9.36
C ASP A 733 2.09 7.35 -10.03
N ALA A 734 1.18 6.69 -10.76
CA ALA A 734 0.05 7.36 -11.40
C ALA A 734 -0.93 7.92 -10.36
N MET A 735 -1.25 7.20 -9.28
CA MET A 735 -2.09 7.72 -8.20
C MET A 735 -1.43 8.91 -7.49
N VAL A 736 -0.15 8.80 -7.14
CA VAL A 736 0.62 9.86 -6.50
C VAL A 736 0.65 11.11 -7.38
N SER A 737 0.99 10.97 -8.66
CA SER A 737 1.03 12.10 -9.59
C SER A 737 -0.35 12.75 -9.76
N GLN A 738 -1.41 11.95 -9.90
CA GLN A 738 -2.76 12.46 -10.08
C GLN A 738 -3.33 13.09 -8.80
N GLY A 739 -2.86 12.71 -7.61
CA GLY A 739 -3.20 13.34 -6.34
C GLY A 739 -2.23 14.45 -5.90
N GLY A 740 -1.10 14.61 -6.59
CA GLY A 740 0.04 15.44 -6.14
C GLY A 740 0.54 15.01 -4.76
N LEU A 741 0.56 13.71 -4.45
CA LEU A 741 0.79 13.23 -3.09
C LEU A 741 2.26 13.31 -2.65
N ASP A 742 3.16 13.66 -3.56
CA ASP A 742 4.62 13.73 -3.41
C ASP A 742 5.15 15.12 -3.02
N ASP A 743 4.28 16.12 -2.85
CA ASP A 743 4.68 17.44 -2.37
C ASP A 743 5.51 17.30 -1.07
N ASN A 744 6.67 17.96 -1.01
CA ASN A 744 7.49 17.99 0.19
C ASN A 744 6.76 18.75 1.32
N PRO A 745 6.74 18.21 2.55
CA PRO A 745 6.07 18.82 3.70
C PRO A 745 6.62 20.19 4.11
#